data_AF-A0A1B2EES5-F1
#
_entry.id   AF-A0A1B2EES5-F1
#
_cell.length_a   1.000
_cell.length_b   1.000
_cell.length_c   1.000
_cell.angle_alpha   90.00
_cell.angle_beta   90.00
_cell.angle_gamma   90.00
#
_symmetry.space_group_name_H-M   'P 1'
#
loop_
_entity.id
_entity.type
_entity.pdbx_description
1 polymer ?
#
loop_
_entity_poly.entity_id
_entity_poly.type
_entity_poly.pdbx_seq_one_letter_code
_entity_poly.pdbx_strand_id
1 'polypeptide(L)'
;MAVRIGSQAADRLSGTSAADVIYGYDPNAGTPPTMAANAIASGLVNPLYLTSAPGNSNHLFIIEKRGQVKVYDAGTGQVLATPFLTVNVATDGEQGLLGLAFAPDFATSRRFYVYLSTTDGDVEIREYQTLANNPLVANPSSMRLIDRIDYPSSTNHRGGWIGFGPDGYLYVATGDGANGANSQSLNQLGKILRLDVNGDAFPADASRNYALPVDNPASIDGIAGSAIGTGIYAAGLRNPWRVSFDRLTGELYIGDVGQSAYEEINLGSPGANYGWSVTEGPFKPGSFPNFTNPIHAYDRSIGQAVTGGYVYRGPEQDFQGTYFFSDFVSHKIWSLQRASGSWSFTDLTGRVAVGGGPIGSVSSLGEDASGNLYIVDYGGKIFRLDLKSRGGPDPADDAADILNGGGGNDRIFGGGGNDSLFGGSGDDNLQGGPGADLLSGSSGFDYADYRDSAGRVLIDLAKRTQAGGDASGDRLSSIQGAWGSAFNDAMKGSDSHDSLRGGGGNDSLAGIAGNDRLYGDAGRDTLVGGPGKDLLSGGPDADVFRWQSIGSVGVSLDRVDLVRDFSTSAHDLLDLARINANALRSGNQAFAFIGRGEFTAAGQVRYEVVGTEARVLLNTDADQDAEGIIRLAGIRSLKAGDFLL
;
A
#
# COMPACT_ATOMS: atom_id res chain seq x y z
N MET A 1 30.08 3.31 -6.81
CA MET A 1 28.93 2.65 -7.44
C MET A 1 29.27 2.28 -8.86
N ALA A 2 30.05 1.21 -8.98
CA ALA A 2 30.12 0.45 -10.21
C ALA A 2 28.95 -0.54 -10.24
N VAL A 3 28.47 -0.84 -11.45
CA VAL A 3 27.52 -1.93 -11.69
C VAL A 3 28.28 -3.02 -12.44
N ARG A 4 28.26 -4.24 -11.90
CA ARG A 4 28.89 -5.41 -12.51
C ARG A 4 27.80 -6.41 -12.83
N ILE A 5 27.87 -6.94 -14.04
CA ILE A 5 26.84 -7.78 -14.61
C ILE A 5 27.55 -9.00 -15.19
N GLY A 6 27.20 -10.18 -14.71
CA GLY A 6 27.64 -11.44 -15.28
C GLY A 6 26.72 -11.91 -16.39
N SER A 7 26.72 -13.20 -16.63
CA SER A 7 26.07 -13.93 -17.70
C SER A 7 25.26 -15.07 -17.11
N GLN A 8 24.64 -15.91 -17.94
CA GLN A 8 23.87 -17.08 -17.46
C GLN A 8 24.76 -18.32 -17.26
N ALA A 9 26.03 -18.10 -16.96
CA ALA A 9 27.06 -19.11 -16.88
C ALA A 9 27.95 -18.79 -15.68
N ALA A 10 28.65 -19.79 -15.16
CA ALA A 10 29.45 -19.61 -13.94
C ALA A 10 30.43 -18.43 -14.05
N ASP A 11 30.14 -17.39 -13.28
CA ASP A 11 30.80 -16.12 -13.30
C ASP A 11 31.68 -15.92 -12.06
N ARG A 12 32.70 -15.08 -12.23
CA ARG A 12 33.61 -14.67 -11.15
C ARG A 12 33.77 -13.18 -11.17
N LEU A 13 32.95 -12.50 -10.37
CA LEU A 13 32.89 -11.04 -10.32
C LEU A 13 33.51 -10.53 -9.01
N SER A 14 34.18 -9.39 -9.10
CA SER A 14 34.77 -8.73 -7.93
C SER A 14 34.55 -7.24 -8.03
N GLY A 15 33.98 -6.65 -6.97
CA GLY A 15 33.73 -5.23 -6.79
C GLY A 15 35.00 -4.42 -6.55
N THR A 16 34.81 -3.21 -6.06
CA THR A 16 35.84 -2.21 -5.85
C THR A 16 36.02 -1.94 -4.36
N SER A 17 36.63 -0.81 -3.99
CA SER A 17 36.70 -0.36 -2.60
C SER A 17 35.58 0.63 -2.25
N ALA A 18 34.57 0.78 -3.12
CA ALA A 18 33.42 1.62 -2.93
C ALA A 18 32.14 0.81 -3.16
N ALA A 19 31.02 1.28 -2.61
CA ALA A 19 29.71 0.65 -2.76
C ALA A 19 29.39 0.32 -4.23
N ASP A 20 29.04 -0.92 -4.52
CA ASP A 20 28.82 -1.51 -5.82
C ASP A 20 27.48 -2.28 -5.89
N VAL A 21 27.05 -2.58 -7.11
CA VAL A 21 25.95 -3.50 -7.38
C VAL A 21 26.46 -4.60 -8.29
N ILE A 22 26.31 -5.85 -7.88
CA ILE A 22 26.83 -7.01 -8.58
C ILE A 22 25.69 -7.98 -8.85
N TYR A 23 25.50 -8.32 -10.11
CA TYR A 23 24.60 -9.38 -10.56
C TYR A 23 25.42 -10.53 -11.10
N GLY A 24 25.22 -11.74 -10.58
CA GLY A 24 25.76 -12.99 -11.13
C GLY A 24 25.26 -13.26 -12.55
N TYR A 25 23.98 -12.98 -12.75
CA TYR A 25 23.33 -13.00 -14.06
C TYR A 25 23.35 -11.65 -14.80
N ASP A 26 22.96 -11.66 -16.07
CA ASP A 26 22.59 -10.42 -16.78
C ASP A 26 21.12 -10.08 -16.51
N PRO A 27 20.80 -9.07 -15.67
CA PRO A 27 19.42 -8.69 -15.40
C PRO A 27 18.72 -8.15 -16.65
N ASN A 28 19.47 -7.84 -17.72
CA ASN A 28 18.97 -7.37 -19.01
C ASN A 28 18.94 -8.43 -20.11
N ALA A 29 19.37 -9.67 -19.84
CA ALA A 29 19.25 -10.75 -20.81
C ALA A 29 17.79 -11.12 -21.04
N GLY A 30 17.45 -11.44 -22.29
CA GLY A 30 16.11 -11.87 -22.70
C GLY A 30 15.40 -10.95 -23.68
N THR A 31 14.23 -11.38 -24.12
CA THR A 31 13.26 -10.58 -24.87
C THR A 31 12.75 -9.43 -23.99
N PRO A 32 12.75 -8.18 -24.48
CA PRO A 32 12.21 -7.04 -23.73
C PRO A 32 10.77 -7.29 -23.26
N PRO A 33 10.33 -6.62 -22.19
CA PRO A 33 8.94 -6.69 -21.75
C PRO A 33 7.99 -6.37 -22.92
N THR A 34 6.91 -7.14 -23.04
CA THR A 34 5.92 -6.95 -24.10
C THR A 34 4.59 -6.55 -23.51
N MET A 35 3.81 -5.80 -24.28
CA MET A 35 2.49 -5.33 -23.89
C MET A 35 1.53 -5.58 -25.04
N ALA A 36 0.42 -6.26 -24.77
CA ALA A 36 -0.64 -6.47 -25.73
C ALA A 36 -1.99 -6.03 -25.16
N ALA A 37 -2.74 -5.22 -25.90
CA ALA A 37 -4.11 -4.87 -25.57
C ALA A 37 -5.06 -5.77 -26.36
N ASN A 38 -5.76 -6.68 -25.67
CA ASN A 38 -6.68 -7.63 -26.29
C ASN A 38 -8.12 -7.28 -25.95
N ALA A 39 -8.95 -7.06 -26.98
CA ALA A 39 -10.37 -6.74 -26.78
C ALA A 39 -11.11 -7.92 -26.13
N ILE A 40 -11.73 -7.68 -24.96
CA ILE A 40 -12.49 -8.68 -24.19
C ILE A 40 -14.00 -8.43 -24.20
N ALA A 41 -14.42 -7.18 -24.45
CA ALA A 41 -15.83 -6.81 -24.57
C ALA A 41 -16.01 -5.73 -25.64
N SER A 42 -17.19 -5.70 -26.27
CA SER A 42 -17.56 -4.69 -27.27
C SER A 42 -19.06 -4.42 -27.24
N GLY A 43 -19.50 -3.36 -27.91
CA GLY A 43 -20.93 -2.98 -27.98
C GLY A 43 -21.44 -2.24 -26.75
N LEU A 44 -20.54 -1.75 -25.90
CA LEU A 44 -20.88 -0.93 -24.74
C LEU A 44 -21.21 0.51 -25.17
N VAL A 45 -22.01 1.19 -24.38
CA VAL A 45 -22.49 2.55 -24.67
C VAL A 45 -21.72 3.56 -23.83
N ASN A 46 -20.71 4.19 -24.43
CA ASN A 46 -19.89 5.22 -23.78
C ASN A 46 -19.36 4.77 -22.40
N PRO A 47 -18.59 3.66 -22.33
CA PRO A 47 -18.05 3.21 -21.07
C PRO A 47 -17.04 4.23 -20.53
N LEU A 48 -17.09 4.48 -19.23
CA LEU A 48 -16.27 5.49 -18.56
C LEU A 48 -15.29 4.90 -17.56
N TYR A 49 -15.62 3.76 -16.97
CA TYR A 49 -14.83 3.18 -15.89
C TYR A 49 -15.11 1.69 -15.77
N LEU A 50 -14.13 0.90 -15.33
CA LEU A 50 -14.31 -0.48 -14.90
C LEU A 50 -13.54 -0.80 -13.63
N THR A 51 -14.09 -1.69 -12.80
CA THR A 51 -13.41 -2.22 -11.62
C THR A 51 -13.92 -3.59 -11.23
N SER A 52 -13.30 -4.21 -10.23
CA SER A 52 -13.77 -5.41 -9.56
C SER A 52 -14.29 -5.09 -8.16
N ALA A 53 -15.17 -5.93 -7.64
CA ALA A 53 -15.57 -5.84 -6.25
C ALA A 53 -14.59 -6.64 -5.36
N PRO A 54 -14.28 -6.20 -4.13
CA PRO A 54 -13.48 -6.98 -3.19
C PRO A 54 -14.03 -8.41 -3.02
N GLY A 55 -13.14 -9.40 -3.13
CA GLY A 55 -13.49 -10.82 -3.07
C GLY A 55 -14.20 -11.39 -4.31
N ASN A 56 -14.36 -10.61 -5.40
CA ASN A 56 -14.95 -11.07 -6.65
C ASN A 56 -13.93 -10.98 -7.81
N SER A 57 -13.19 -12.07 -8.01
CA SER A 57 -12.15 -12.17 -9.04
C SER A 57 -12.68 -12.43 -10.46
N ASN A 58 -13.95 -12.79 -10.61
CA ASN A 58 -14.49 -13.32 -11.87
C ASN A 58 -15.30 -12.29 -12.66
N HIS A 59 -15.58 -11.12 -12.08
CA HIS A 59 -16.45 -10.13 -12.71
C HIS A 59 -15.83 -8.74 -12.73
N LEU A 60 -16.04 -8.05 -13.84
CA LEU A 60 -15.74 -6.63 -14.00
C LEU A 60 -17.04 -5.85 -14.09
N PHE A 61 -17.14 -4.78 -13.31
CA PHE A 61 -18.26 -3.86 -13.31
C PHE A 61 -17.89 -2.63 -14.12
N ILE A 62 -18.62 -2.39 -15.22
CA ILE A 62 -18.29 -1.37 -16.20
C ILE A 62 -19.37 -0.29 -16.16
N ILE A 63 -18.99 0.95 -15.87
CA ILE A 63 -19.88 2.10 -15.93
C ILE A 63 -20.07 2.53 -17.38
N GLU A 64 -21.33 2.66 -17.78
CA GLU A 64 -21.75 3.36 -18.98
C GLU A 64 -22.32 4.73 -18.59
N LYS A 65 -21.85 5.78 -19.27
CA LYS A 65 -22.23 7.18 -19.00
C LYS A 65 -23.74 7.38 -18.86
N ARG A 66 -24.53 6.63 -19.65
CA ARG A 66 -26.00 6.73 -19.73
C ARG A 66 -26.75 6.02 -18.60
N GLY A 67 -26.12 5.81 -17.46
CA GLY A 67 -26.79 5.37 -16.24
C GLY A 67 -26.89 3.85 -16.08
N GLN A 68 -26.01 3.08 -16.74
CA GLN A 68 -25.92 1.63 -16.53
C GLN A 68 -24.57 1.22 -15.95
N VAL A 69 -24.59 0.20 -15.09
CA VAL A 69 -23.40 -0.58 -14.77
C VAL A 69 -23.56 -1.96 -15.39
N LYS A 70 -22.71 -2.29 -16.35
CA LYS A 70 -22.64 -3.63 -16.97
C LYS A 70 -21.75 -4.55 -16.14
N VAL A 71 -21.96 -5.86 -16.28
CA VAL A 71 -21.10 -6.87 -15.69
C VAL A 71 -20.49 -7.68 -16.82
N TYR A 72 -19.17 -7.71 -16.91
CA TYR A 72 -18.44 -8.68 -17.72
C TYR A 72 -18.07 -9.87 -16.84
N ASP A 73 -18.43 -11.07 -17.27
CA ASP A 73 -18.08 -12.34 -16.61
C ASP A 73 -16.87 -12.93 -17.33
N ALA A 74 -15.74 -13.00 -16.63
CA ALA A 74 -14.48 -13.49 -17.17
C ALA A 74 -14.47 -15.02 -17.39
N GLY A 75 -15.33 -15.78 -16.70
CA GLY A 75 -15.45 -17.22 -16.86
C GLY A 75 -16.19 -17.61 -18.15
N THR A 76 -17.19 -16.82 -18.54
CA THR A 76 -17.93 -17.01 -19.80
C THR A 76 -17.39 -16.17 -20.95
N GLY A 77 -16.63 -15.12 -20.63
CA GLY A 77 -16.12 -14.15 -21.60
C GLY A 77 -17.21 -13.24 -22.19
N GLN A 78 -18.32 -13.03 -21.46
CA GLN A 78 -19.50 -12.31 -21.97
C GLN A 78 -19.90 -11.17 -21.03
N VAL A 79 -20.50 -10.12 -21.62
CA VAL A 79 -21.23 -9.11 -20.86
C VAL A 79 -22.62 -9.67 -20.53
N LEU A 80 -22.98 -9.68 -19.25
CA LEU A 80 -24.27 -10.17 -18.80
C LEU A 80 -25.42 -9.33 -19.37
N ALA A 81 -26.51 -10.00 -19.76
CA ALA A 81 -27.67 -9.33 -20.35
C ALA A 81 -28.37 -8.39 -19.35
N THR A 82 -28.44 -8.77 -18.08
CA THR A 82 -28.98 -7.94 -17.00
C THR A 82 -27.88 -7.03 -16.46
N PRO A 83 -28.06 -5.69 -16.49
CA PRO A 83 -27.12 -4.78 -15.88
C PRO A 83 -27.11 -4.92 -14.35
N PHE A 84 -25.97 -4.64 -13.74
CA PHE A 84 -25.81 -4.58 -12.28
C PHE A 84 -26.71 -3.48 -11.69
N LEU A 85 -26.70 -2.29 -12.30
CA LEU A 85 -27.49 -1.13 -11.88
C LEU A 85 -28.00 -0.39 -13.11
N THR A 86 -29.21 0.15 -13.01
CA THR A 86 -29.76 1.14 -13.95
C THR A 86 -30.32 2.32 -13.17
N VAL A 87 -29.90 3.54 -13.52
CA VAL A 87 -30.32 4.80 -12.89
C VAL A 87 -30.59 5.86 -13.96
N ASN A 88 -31.52 6.77 -13.68
CA ASN A 88 -31.75 7.93 -14.52
C ASN A 88 -30.74 9.02 -14.17
N VAL A 89 -30.06 9.56 -15.18
CA VAL A 89 -29.01 10.57 -15.05
C VAL A 89 -29.16 11.62 -16.14
N ALA A 90 -28.68 12.84 -15.89
CA ALA A 90 -28.43 13.78 -16.97
C ALA A 90 -27.20 13.33 -17.78
N THR A 91 -27.13 13.67 -19.07
CA THR A 91 -26.07 13.18 -19.98
C THR A 91 -25.40 14.26 -20.82
N ASP A 92 -25.73 15.53 -20.57
CA ASP A 92 -25.20 16.65 -21.34
C ASP A 92 -23.76 16.94 -20.92
N GLY A 93 -22.88 17.26 -21.88
CA GLY A 93 -21.46 17.51 -21.60
C GLY A 93 -20.79 16.31 -20.91
N GLU A 94 -20.21 16.53 -19.74
CA GLU A 94 -19.57 15.50 -18.90
C GLU A 94 -20.53 14.83 -17.91
N GLN A 95 -21.81 15.21 -17.87
CA GLN A 95 -22.79 14.59 -16.98
C GLN A 95 -23.03 13.12 -17.29
N GLY A 96 -23.35 12.33 -16.27
CA GLY A 96 -23.69 10.91 -16.43
C GLY A 96 -23.64 10.15 -15.12
N LEU A 97 -23.61 8.83 -15.23
CA LEU A 97 -23.07 7.96 -14.17
C LEU A 97 -21.55 7.92 -14.35
N LEU A 98 -20.79 8.43 -13.38
CA LEU A 98 -19.37 8.72 -13.55
C LEU A 98 -18.46 7.88 -12.65
N GLY A 99 -18.93 7.52 -11.45
CA GLY A 99 -18.14 6.81 -10.45
C GLY A 99 -18.85 5.61 -9.84
N LEU A 100 -18.06 4.62 -9.43
CA LEU A 100 -18.49 3.39 -8.75
C LEU A 100 -17.40 3.03 -7.74
N ALA A 101 -17.79 2.76 -6.50
CA ALA A 101 -16.89 2.24 -5.48
C ALA A 101 -17.60 1.13 -4.69
N PHE A 102 -16.96 -0.01 -4.53
CA PHE A 102 -17.43 -1.06 -3.62
C PHE A 102 -16.88 -0.79 -2.22
N ALA A 103 -17.70 -0.99 -1.19
CA ALA A 103 -17.23 -0.90 0.19
C ALA A 103 -16.09 -1.92 0.43
N PRO A 104 -15.10 -1.62 1.29
CA PRO A 104 -14.03 -2.59 1.61
C PRO A 104 -14.59 -3.91 2.17
N ASP A 105 -15.72 -3.83 2.89
CA ASP A 105 -16.46 -4.95 3.45
C ASP A 105 -17.55 -5.52 2.51
N PHE A 106 -17.50 -5.24 1.19
CA PHE A 106 -18.57 -5.58 0.25
C PHE A 106 -19.03 -7.04 0.30
N ALA A 107 -18.12 -7.99 0.53
CA ALA A 107 -18.45 -9.41 0.62
C ALA A 107 -19.50 -9.72 1.71
N THR A 108 -19.53 -8.93 2.79
CA THR A 108 -20.49 -9.06 3.89
C THR A 108 -21.58 -7.99 3.83
N SER A 109 -21.20 -6.72 3.63
CA SER A 109 -22.13 -5.59 3.68
C SER A 109 -22.99 -5.46 2.44
N ARG A 110 -22.48 -5.97 1.31
CA ARG A 110 -23.05 -5.83 -0.04
C ARG A 110 -23.19 -4.38 -0.50
N ARG A 111 -22.56 -3.43 0.19
CA ARG A 111 -22.68 -2.00 -0.05
C ARG A 111 -21.75 -1.53 -1.17
N PHE A 112 -22.29 -0.70 -2.04
CA PHE A 112 -21.52 -0.01 -3.06
C PHE A 112 -22.08 1.40 -3.26
N TYR A 113 -21.29 2.25 -3.87
CA TYR A 113 -21.55 3.67 -3.99
C TYR A 113 -21.41 4.08 -5.45
N VAL A 114 -22.22 5.04 -5.87
CA VAL A 114 -22.14 5.64 -7.21
C VAL A 114 -22.10 7.15 -7.15
N TYR A 115 -21.35 7.75 -8.06
CA TYR A 115 -21.34 9.18 -8.33
C TYR A 115 -22.09 9.43 -9.64
N LEU A 116 -23.12 10.26 -9.60
CA LEU A 116 -23.93 10.55 -10.79
C LEU A 116 -24.41 11.99 -10.85
N SER A 117 -24.66 12.46 -12.06
CA SER A 117 -25.38 13.70 -12.33
C SER A 117 -26.89 13.44 -12.32
N THR A 118 -27.60 14.14 -11.44
CA THR A 118 -29.06 14.08 -11.35
C THR A 118 -29.70 14.81 -12.55
N THR A 119 -30.99 14.57 -12.79
CA THR A 119 -31.71 15.16 -13.93
C THR A 119 -31.88 16.68 -13.84
N ASP A 120 -31.76 17.25 -12.63
CA ASP A 120 -31.72 18.70 -12.40
C ASP A 120 -30.29 19.28 -12.51
N GLY A 121 -29.28 18.44 -12.75
CA GLY A 121 -27.91 18.85 -13.08
C GLY A 121 -26.93 18.89 -11.92
N ASP A 122 -27.37 18.65 -10.69
CA ASP A 122 -26.48 18.47 -9.54
C ASP A 122 -25.79 17.11 -9.56
N VAL A 123 -24.96 16.86 -8.55
CA VAL A 123 -24.31 15.58 -8.32
C VAL A 123 -24.88 14.95 -7.06
N GLU A 124 -25.10 13.64 -7.11
CA GLU A 124 -25.36 12.85 -5.92
C GLU A 124 -24.36 11.69 -5.80
N ILE A 125 -23.96 11.43 -4.56
CA ILE A 125 -23.30 10.21 -4.14
C ILE A 125 -24.36 9.33 -3.50
N ARG A 126 -24.61 8.16 -4.05
CA ARG A 126 -25.65 7.25 -3.55
C ARG A 126 -25.04 5.93 -3.14
N GLU A 127 -25.42 5.45 -1.96
CA GLU A 127 -25.19 4.08 -1.50
C GLU A 127 -26.33 3.18 -1.97
N TYR A 128 -25.98 1.94 -2.32
CA TYR A 128 -26.90 0.85 -2.61
C TYR A 128 -26.35 -0.44 -2.00
N GLN A 129 -27.22 -1.42 -1.82
CA GLN A 129 -26.88 -2.81 -1.57
C GLN A 129 -27.26 -3.69 -2.77
N THR A 130 -26.60 -4.84 -2.92
CA THR A 130 -27.00 -5.86 -3.90
C THR A 130 -28.17 -6.71 -3.40
N LEU A 131 -28.87 -7.39 -4.31
CA LEU A 131 -29.94 -8.32 -3.95
C LEU A 131 -29.38 -9.47 -3.12
N ALA A 132 -30.13 -9.88 -2.09
CA ALA A 132 -29.62 -10.85 -1.14
C ALA A 132 -29.35 -12.25 -1.75
N ASN A 133 -30.08 -12.58 -2.81
CA ASN A 133 -29.98 -13.82 -3.58
C ASN A 133 -29.18 -13.68 -4.88
N ASN A 134 -28.74 -12.47 -5.24
CA ASN A 134 -27.94 -12.24 -6.44
C ASN A 134 -27.00 -11.02 -6.25
N PRO A 135 -25.73 -11.24 -5.89
CA PRO A 135 -24.78 -10.17 -5.66
C PRO A 135 -24.34 -9.43 -6.94
N LEU A 136 -24.76 -9.91 -8.12
CA LEU A 136 -24.48 -9.27 -9.41
C LEU A 136 -25.62 -8.34 -9.87
N VAL A 137 -26.59 -8.05 -9.00
CA VAL A 137 -27.70 -7.13 -9.27
C VAL A 137 -27.93 -6.25 -8.05
N ALA A 138 -27.96 -4.93 -8.27
CA ALA A 138 -28.30 -3.94 -7.26
C ALA A 138 -29.76 -4.07 -6.81
N ASN A 139 -30.05 -3.76 -5.55
CA ASN A 139 -31.39 -3.56 -5.02
C ASN A 139 -31.75 -2.06 -5.10
N PRO A 140 -32.58 -1.60 -6.05
CA PRO A 140 -32.87 -0.17 -6.19
C PRO A 140 -33.57 0.44 -4.96
N SER A 141 -34.28 -0.37 -4.18
CA SER A 141 -35.00 0.08 -2.98
C SER A 141 -34.08 0.31 -1.78
N SER A 142 -32.81 -0.13 -1.85
CA SER A 142 -31.81 0.08 -0.81
C SER A 142 -31.08 1.42 -0.92
N MET A 143 -31.47 2.26 -1.90
CA MET A 143 -30.80 3.53 -2.15
C MET A 143 -30.81 4.42 -0.92
N ARG A 144 -29.63 4.87 -0.51
CA ARG A 144 -29.43 5.90 0.51
C ARG A 144 -28.58 7.02 -0.08
N LEU A 145 -29.06 8.26 0.02
CA LEU A 145 -28.27 9.43 -0.35
C LEU A 145 -27.13 9.59 0.65
N ILE A 146 -25.89 9.72 0.16
CA ILE A 146 -24.71 10.01 0.99
C ILE A 146 -24.43 11.49 0.97
N ASP A 147 -24.29 12.08 -0.21
CA ASP A 147 -24.03 13.51 -0.36
C ASP A 147 -24.74 14.04 -1.60
N ARG A 148 -25.18 15.29 -1.55
CA ARG A 148 -25.64 16.05 -2.72
C ARG A 148 -24.78 17.29 -2.87
N ILE A 149 -24.13 17.38 -4.03
CA ILE A 149 -23.17 18.43 -4.34
C ILE A 149 -23.75 19.31 -5.43
N ASP A 150 -23.89 20.59 -5.11
CA ASP A 150 -24.45 21.59 -6.02
C ASP A 150 -23.50 21.85 -7.19
N TYR A 151 -24.01 21.68 -8.41
CA TYR A 151 -23.33 22.03 -9.66
C TYR A 151 -24.22 22.92 -10.53
N PRO A 152 -24.63 24.10 -10.01
CA PRO A 152 -25.57 24.94 -10.72
C PRO A 152 -24.94 25.40 -12.05
N SER A 153 -25.64 25.16 -13.16
CA SER A 153 -25.41 25.71 -14.50
C SER A 153 -24.24 25.19 -15.35
N SER A 154 -23.29 24.39 -14.83
CA SER A 154 -22.21 23.83 -15.67
C SER A 154 -22.48 22.38 -16.03
N THR A 155 -22.43 21.98 -17.31
CA THR A 155 -22.44 20.56 -17.71
C THR A 155 -21.04 19.95 -17.79
N ASN A 156 -19.99 20.73 -17.51
CA ASN A 156 -18.59 20.34 -17.62
C ASN A 156 -17.87 20.47 -16.26
N HIS A 157 -16.66 19.93 -16.21
CA HIS A 157 -15.79 19.84 -15.04
C HIS A 157 -16.47 19.14 -13.88
N ARG A 158 -16.98 17.93 -14.16
CA ARG A 158 -17.77 17.16 -13.19
C ARG A 158 -16.91 16.31 -12.27
N GLY A 159 -15.63 16.12 -12.59
CA GLY A 159 -14.81 15.10 -11.95
C GLY A 159 -15.51 13.75 -11.98
N GLY A 160 -15.86 13.23 -10.81
CA GLY A 160 -16.78 12.09 -10.69
C GLY A 160 -16.12 10.78 -10.31
N TRP A 161 -14.84 10.83 -9.99
CA TRP A 161 -14.19 9.70 -9.34
C TRP A 161 -14.65 9.54 -7.88
N ILE A 162 -14.93 8.30 -7.50
CA ILE A 162 -15.04 7.88 -6.10
C ILE A 162 -14.26 6.59 -5.88
N GLY A 163 -13.70 6.41 -4.69
CA GLY A 163 -12.97 5.20 -4.32
C GLY A 163 -12.65 5.16 -2.83
N PHE A 164 -12.46 3.95 -2.28
CA PHE A 164 -12.03 3.79 -0.90
C PHE A 164 -10.52 3.85 -0.79
N GLY A 165 -10.02 4.62 0.18
CA GLY A 165 -8.62 4.62 0.55
C GLY A 165 -8.24 3.40 1.39
N PRO A 166 -6.93 3.17 1.59
CA PRO A 166 -6.43 2.11 2.49
C PRO A 166 -6.86 2.31 3.95
N ASP A 167 -7.23 3.55 4.31
CA ASP A 167 -7.80 3.94 5.59
C ASP A 167 -9.29 3.60 5.75
N GLY A 168 -9.93 3.03 4.72
CA GLY A 168 -11.33 2.62 4.74
C GLY A 168 -12.34 3.75 4.55
N TYR A 169 -11.89 4.99 4.27
CA TYR A 169 -12.78 6.12 4.00
C TYR A 169 -13.10 6.27 2.51
N LEU A 170 -14.25 6.86 2.20
CA LEU A 170 -14.65 7.16 0.83
C LEU A 170 -14.02 8.49 0.39
N TYR A 171 -13.27 8.47 -0.69
CA TYR A 171 -12.72 9.65 -1.34
C TYR A 171 -13.56 10.01 -2.57
N VAL A 172 -13.70 11.31 -2.81
CA VAL A 172 -14.57 11.86 -3.87
C VAL A 172 -13.83 12.98 -4.59
N ALA A 173 -13.69 12.88 -5.91
CA ALA A 173 -13.11 13.94 -6.73
C ALA A 173 -14.19 14.79 -7.39
N THR A 174 -14.13 16.10 -7.15
CA THR A 174 -15.04 17.10 -7.74
C THR A 174 -14.23 18.01 -8.66
N GLY A 175 -14.71 18.22 -9.89
CA GLY A 175 -14.19 19.28 -10.76
C GLY A 175 -14.77 20.64 -10.37
N ASP A 176 -14.13 21.74 -10.75
CA ASP A 176 -14.44 23.11 -10.32
C ASP A 176 -15.80 23.65 -10.79
N GLY A 177 -16.55 22.89 -11.58
CA GLY A 177 -17.84 23.30 -12.15
C GLY A 177 -17.71 24.39 -13.22
N ALA A 178 -16.61 24.40 -13.98
CA ALA A 178 -16.27 25.40 -14.99
C ALA A 178 -16.13 26.83 -14.44
N ASN A 179 -15.80 26.95 -13.16
CA ASN A 179 -15.47 28.20 -12.51
C ASN A 179 -14.22 28.03 -11.65
N GLY A 180 -13.07 28.40 -12.21
CA GLY A 180 -11.76 28.21 -11.58
C GLY A 180 -11.64 28.81 -10.17
N ALA A 181 -12.39 29.86 -9.85
CA ALA A 181 -12.37 30.45 -8.50
C ALA A 181 -12.86 29.47 -7.41
N ASN A 182 -13.70 28.50 -7.77
CA ASN A 182 -14.23 27.50 -6.83
C ASN A 182 -13.13 26.65 -6.21
N SER A 183 -12.14 26.27 -7.02
CA SER A 183 -11.02 25.41 -6.60
C SER A 183 -10.21 25.99 -5.44
N GLN A 184 -10.19 27.33 -5.30
CA GLN A 184 -9.49 28.08 -4.25
C GLN A 184 -10.41 28.54 -3.09
N SER A 185 -11.62 28.00 -2.98
CA SER A 185 -12.54 28.27 -1.85
C SER A 185 -12.87 27.00 -1.07
N LEU A 186 -12.91 27.08 0.27
CA LEU A 186 -13.16 25.94 1.18
C LEU A 186 -14.60 25.41 1.18
N ASN A 187 -15.53 26.11 0.54
CA ASN A 187 -16.95 25.77 0.51
C ASN A 187 -17.48 25.60 -0.93
N GLN A 188 -16.58 25.32 -1.88
CA GLN A 188 -16.90 25.18 -3.30
C GLN A 188 -16.12 23.99 -3.88
N LEU A 189 -16.42 23.69 -5.15
CA LEU A 189 -15.93 22.58 -5.95
C LEU A 189 -14.41 22.60 -6.24
N GLY A 190 -13.88 21.61 -6.96
CA GLY A 190 -12.46 21.50 -7.31
C GLY A 190 -11.62 20.91 -6.17
N LYS A 191 -12.11 19.81 -5.59
CA LYS A 191 -11.61 19.20 -4.35
C LYS A 191 -11.49 17.68 -4.47
N ILE A 192 -10.60 17.11 -3.65
CA ILE A 192 -10.75 15.74 -3.15
C ILE A 192 -11.41 15.82 -1.77
N LEU A 193 -12.56 15.18 -1.59
CA LEU A 193 -13.21 14.99 -0.29
C LEU A 193 -12.81 13.62 0.29
N ARG A 194 -12.81 13.49 1.62
CA ARG A 194 -12.58 12.25 2.37
C ARG A 194 -13.62 12.12 3.47
N LEU A 195 -14.50 11.12 3.32
CA LEU A 195 -15.77 10.98 4.04
C LEU A 195 -15.86 9.64 4.79
N ASP A 196 -16.43 9.64 5.99
CA ASP A 196 -16.80 8.43 6.71
C ASP A 196 -18.27 8.09 6.47
N VAL A 197 -18.52 7.17 5.55
CA VAL A 197 -19.87 6.76 5.14
C VAL A 197 -20.58 5.84 6.14
N ASN A 198 -19.93 5.48 7.24
CA ASN A 198 -20.51 4.65 8.30
C ASN A 198 -21.12 5.48 9.44
N GLY A 199 -20.82 6.78 9.51
CA GLY A 199 -21.38 7.71 10.49
C GLY A 199 -22.28 8.77 9.86
N ASP A 200 -22.74 9.71 10.67
CA ASP A 200 -23.48 10.90 10.25
C ASP A 200 -23.17 12.08 11.16
N ALA A 201 -22.43 13.07 10.63
CA ALA A 201 -22.11 14.31 11.33
C ALA A 201 -23.17 15.41 11.12
N PHE A 202 -24.15 15.18 10.23
CA PHE A 202 -25.14 16.17 9.82
C PHE A 202 -26.59 15.64 9.94
N PRO A 203 -27.01 15.13 11.11
CA PRO A 203 -28.31 14.46 11.26
C PRO A 203 -29.55 15.37 11.02
N ALA A 204 -29.35 16.68 10.93
CA ALA A 204 -30.39 17.65 10.60
C ALA A 204 -30.47 17.99 9.10
N ASP A 205 -29.53 17.50 8.29
CA ASP A 205 -29.41 17.80 6.87
C ASP A 205 -29.47 16.50 6.06
N ALA A 206 -30.68 16.18 5.58
CA ALA A 206 -30.93 14.94 4.85
C ALA A 206 -30.14 14.82 3.53
N SER A 207 -29.50 15.90 3.07
CA SER A 207 -28.63 15.88 1.88
C SER A 207 -27.22 15.36 2.17
N ARG A 208 -26.83 15.25 3.45
CA ARG A 208 -25.50 14.81 3.89
C ARG A 208 -25.61 13.75 4.99
N ASN A 209 -25.35 12.49 4.63
CA ASN A 209 -25.48 11.33 5.51
C ASN A 209 -24.14 10.58 5.64
N TYR A 210 -23.13 11.30 6.13
CA TYR A 210 -21.77 10.83 6.40
C TYR A 210 -21.17 11.56 7.60
N ALA A 211 -20.20 10.93 8.26
CA ALA A 211 -19.32 11.57 9.23
C ALA A 211 -18.03 12.05 8.58
N LEU A 212 -17.24 12.82 9.33
CA LEU A 212 -15.97 13.35 8.89
C LEU A 212 -14.84 12.69 9.69
N PRO A 213 -13.81 12.14 9.02
CA PRO A 213 -12.62 11.65 9.69
C PRO A 213 -11.97 12.75 10.55
N VAL A 214 -11.60 12.39 11.78
CA VAL A 214 -11.05 13.32 12.78
C VAL A 214 -9.66 13.86 12.41
N ASP A 215 -8.97 13.14 11.53
CA ASP A 215 -7.64 13.42 11.00
C ASP A 215 -7.69 14.09 9.62
N ASN A 216 -8.87 14.51 9.13
CA ASN A 216 -8.92 15.41 7.97
C ASN A 216 -8.15 16.72 8.26
N PRO A 217 -7.52 17.32 7.23
CA PRO A 217 -6.64 18.46 7.42
C PRO A 217 -7.41 19.66 8.00
N ALA A 218 -6.77 20.35 8.95
CA ALA A 218 -7.35 21.55 9.57
C ALA A 218 -7.25 22.80 8.68
N SER A 219 -6.34 22.79 7.69
CA SER A 219 -6.09 23.87 6.74
C SER A 219 -5.76 23.30 5.36
N ILE A 220 -6.02 24.07 4.31
CA ILE A 220 -5.57 23.78 2.96
C ILE A 220 -4.52 24.82 2.56
N ASP A 221 -3.41 24.38 1.99
CA ASP A 221 -2.29 25.25 1.69
C ASP A 221 -2.72 26.40 0.77
N GLY A 222 -2.36 27.63 1.14
CA GLY A 222 -2.68 28.83 0.36
C GLY A 222 -4.16 29.28 0.36
N ILE A 223 -5.08 28.54 0.99
CA ILE A 223 -6.49 28.95 1.12
C ILE A 223 -6.75 29.42 2.55
N ALA A 224 -7.20 30.66 2.71
CA ALA A 224 -7.50 31.22 4.02
C ALA A 224 -8.74 30.57 4.66
N GLY A 225 -8.65 30.27 5.97
CA GLY A 225 -9.77 29.74 6.76
C GLY A 225 -9.44 28.39 7.40
N SER A 226 -10.45 27.81 8.06
CA SER A 226 -10.37 26.48 8.68
C SER A 226 -11.07 25.46 7.79
N ALA A 227 -10.36 24.39 7.44
CA ALA A 227 -10.91 23.24 6.72
C ALA A 227 -11.55 22.20 7.66
N ILE A 228 -11.44 22.37 8.98
CA ILE A 228 -12.12 21.52 9.97
C ILE A 228 -13.62 21.49 9.68
N GLY A 229 -14.19 20.29 9.59
CA GLY A 229 -15.62 20.12 9.36
C GLY A 229 -16.07 20.22 7.90
N THR A 230 -15.15 20.40 6.94
CA THR A 230 -15.49 20.53 5.51
C THR A 230 -15.46 19.20 4.75
N GLY A 231 -14.72 18.21 5.24
CA GLY A 231 -14.46 16.96 4.51
C GLY A 231 -13.40 17.07 3.42
N ILE A 232 -12.79 18.25 3.21
CA ILE A 232 -11.76 18.44 2.19
C ILE A 232 -10.46 17.73 2.62
N TYR A 233 -9.95 16.89 1.73
CA TYR A 233 -8.63 16.26 1.84
C TYR A 233 -7.57 17.07 1.06
N ALA A 234 -7.88 17.50 -0.16
CA ALA A 234 -7.02 18.32 -1.00
C ALA A 234 -7.86 19.26 -1.91
N ALA A 235 -7.25 20.32 -2.42
CA ALA A 235 -7.93 21.33 -3.25
C ALA A 235 -7.07 21.82 -4.43
N GLY A 236 -7.56 22.85 -5.13
CA GLY A 236 -6.85 23.45 -6.25
C GLY A 236 -6.83 22.59 -7.50
N LEU A 237 -7.88 21.80 -7.72
CA LEU A 237 -8.06 20.95 -8.91
C LEU A 237 -9.04 21.58 -9.89
N ARG A 238 -8.81 21.38 -11.18
CA ARG A 238 -9.69 21.88 -12.25
C ARG A 238 -10.78 20.88 -12.59
N ASN A 239 -10.40 19.72 -13.11
CA ASN A 239 -11.29 18.65 -13.51
C ASN A 239 -10.59 17.30 -13.35
N PRO A 240 -10.47 16.80 -12.10
CA PRO A 240 -9.82 15.53 -11.83
C PRO A 240 -10.65 14.39 -12.41
N TRP A 241 -10.12 13.72 -13.43
CA TRP A 241 -10.86 12.69 -14.18
C TRP A 241 -10.76 11.34 -13.47
N ARG A 242 -9.65 10.60 -13.65
CA ARG A 242 -9.37 9.37 -12.89
C ARG A 242 -8.37 9.66 -11.80
N VAL A 243 -8.75 9.20 -10.62
CA VAL A 243 -7.92 9.13 -9.44
C VAL A 243 -7.79 7.65 -9.04
N SER A 244 -6.67 7.26 -8.44
CA SER A 244 -6.50 5.90 -7.94
C SER A 244 -5.51 5.86 -6.79
N PHE A 245 -5.70 4.90 -5.90
CA PHE A 245 -4.70 4.57 -4.90
C PHE A 245 -3.76 3.52 -5.46
N ASP A 246 -2.48 3.67 -5.16
CA ASP A 246 -1.57 2.53 -5.13
C ASP A 246 -2.00 1.62 -3.98
N ARG A 247 -2.41 0.39 -4.31
CA ARG A 247 -2.93 -0.57 -3.32
C ARG A 247 -1.87 -1.04 -2.32
N LEU A 248 -0.58 -0.91 -2.66
CA LEU A 248 0.51 -1.30 -1.77
C LEU A 248 0.95 -0.13 -0.87
N THR A 249 1.17 1.05 -1.45
CA THR A 249 1.73 2.18 -0.69
C THR A 249 0.69 3.12 -0.09
N GLY A 250 -0.56 3.05 -0.57
CA GLY A 250 -1.62 3.99 -0.20
C GLY A 250 -1.48 5.38 -0.84
N GLU A 251 -0.52 5.59 -1.74
CA GLU A 251 -0.34 6.86 -2.44
C GLU A 251 -1.50 7.12 -3.40
N LEU A 252 -2.03 8.35 -3.39
CA LEU A 252 -3.16 8.76 -4.23
C LEU A 252 -2.67 9.47 -5.49
N TYR A 253 -2.96 8.94 -6.67
CA TYR A 253 -2.59 9.52 -7.96
C TYR A 253 -3.81 10.21 -8.58
N ILE A 254 -3.64 11.44 -9.03
CA ILE A 254 -4.73 12.29 -9.53
C ILE A 254 -4.38 12.76 -10.95
N GLY A 255 -5.13 12.32 -11.96
CA GLY A 255 -5.09 12.94 -13.29
C GLY A 255 -6.02 14.15 -13.32
N ASP A 256 -5.47 15.35 -13.50
CA ASP A 256 -6.23 16.60 -13.53
C ASP A 256 -6.18 17.26 -14.91
N VAL A 257 -7.35 17.42 -15.53
CA VAL A 257 -7.46 18.00 -16.88
C VAL A 257 -7.33 19.51 -16.80
N GLY A 258 -6.25 20.05 -17.37
CA GLY A 258 -5.98 21.49 -17.39
C GLY A 258 -6.80 22.25 -18.44
N GLN A 259 -6.41 23.49 -18.73
CA GLN A 259 -7.16 24.39 -19.62
C GLN A 259 -6.35 24.80 -20.85
N SER A 260 -5.23 25.48 -20.63
CA SER A 260 -4.56 26.28 -21.66
C SER A 260 -3.14 25.83 -21.95
N ALA A 261 -2.45 25.26 -20.97
CA ALA A 261 -1.01 24.98 -21.10
C ALA A 261 -0.68 23.51 -20.84
N TYR A 262 -1.26 22.92 -19.80
CA TYR A 262 -0.78 21.63 -19.30
C TYR A 262 -1.92 20.69 -18.93
N GLU A 263 -1.64 19.41 -19.05
CA GLU A 263 -2.35 18.35 -18.33
C GLU A 263 -1.46 17.84 -17.19
N GLU A 264 -2.04 17.39 -16.09
CA GLU A 264 -1.28 17.10 -14.87
C GLU A 264 -1.54 15.72 -14.28
N ILE A 265 -0.47 15.12 -13.75
CA ILE A 265 -0.54 14.03 -12.78
C ILE A 265 -0.03 14.57 -11.45
N ASN A 266 -0.89 14.54 -10.44
CA ASN A 266 -0.66 15.02 -9.10
C ASN A 266 -0.58 13.85 -8.10
N LEU A 267 0.21 14.02 -7.04
CA LEU A 267 0.25 13.10 -5.91
C LEU A 267 -0.56 13.70 -4.73
N GLY A 268 -1.57 12.95 -4.29
CA GLY A 268 -2.47 13.27 -3.20
C GLY A 268 -1.77 13.35 -1.86
N SER A 269 -1.96 14.45 -1.13
CA SER A 269 -1.58 14.54 0.28
C SER A 269 -2.57 15.40 1.07
N PRO A 270 -2.74 15.15 2.39
CA PRO A 270 -3.68 15.91 3.19
C PRO A 270 -3.28 17.39 3.25
N GLY A 271 -4.22 18.28 2.96
CA GLY A 271 -3.99 19.73 2.98
C GLY A 271 -3.44 20.32 1.69
N ALA A 272 -3.08 19.49 0.71
CA ALA A 272 -2.45 19.94 -0.53
C ALA A 272 -3.36 20.86 -1.36
N ASN A 273 -2.72 21.79 -2.06
CA ASN A 273 -3.35 22.67 -3.04
C ASN A 273 -2.54 22.64 -4.34
N TYR A 274 -3.14 22.14 -5.42
CA TYR A 274 -2.47 21.99 -6.73
C TYR A 274 -2.46 23.27 -7.58
N GLY A 275 -3.00 24.37 -7.03
CA GLY A 275 -2.77 25.71 -7.54
C GLY A 275 -3.74 26.17 -8.62
N TRP A 276 -4.58 25.31 -9.21
CA TRP A 276 -5.64 25.78 -10.11
C TRP A 276 -6.60 26.70 -9.35
N SER A 277 -7.10 27.81 -9.89
CA SER A 277 -6.77 28.42 -11.18
C SER A 277 -5.74 29.56 -11.10
N VAL A 278 -4.98 29.63 -10.00
CA VAL A 278 -3.92 30.64 -9.80
C VAL A 278 -2.72 30.33 -10.68
N THR A 279 -2.38 29.06 -10.84
CA THR A 279 -1.35 28.55 -11.74
C THR A 279 -1.82 27.27 -12.42
N GLU A 280 -1.24 26.96 -13.58
CA GLU A 280 -1.48 25.73 -14.34
C GLU A 280 -0.12 25.14 -14.74
N GLY A 281 0.08 23.86 -14.45
CA GLY A 281 1.28 23.10 -14.76
C GLY A 281 2.43 23.29 -13.78
N PRO A 282 3.64 22.84 -14.17
CA PRO A 282 4.77 22.82 -13.28
C PRO A 282 5.30 24.23 -13.06
N PHE A 283 5.49 24.60 -11.80
CA PHE A 283 6.01 25.92 -11.42
C PHE A 283 7.41 25.84 -10.83
N LYS A 284 8.15 26.96 -10.93
CA LYS A 284 9.50 27.06 -10.35
C LYS A 284 9.41 27.00 -8.82
N PRO A 285 10.34 26.29 -8.14
CA PRO A 285 10.42 26.30 -6.68
C PRO A 285 10.43 27.73 -6.14
N GLY A 286 9.54 28.01 -5.18
CA GLY A 286 9.41 29.31 -4.52
C GLY A 286 8.48 30.32 -5.21
N SER A 287 8.03 30.11 -6.45
CA SER A 287 7.04 31.00 -7.09
C SER A 287 5.66 30.90 -6.44
N PHE A 288 5.29 29.70 -6.00
CA PHE A 288 4.07 29.41 -5.28
C PHE A 288 4.40 28.50 -4.09
N PRO A 289 4.95 29.06 -2.99
CA PRO A 289 5.51 28.26 -1.90
C PRO A 289 4.48 27.41 -1.15
N ASN A 290 3.20 27.72 -1.31
CA ASN A 290 2.08 27.00 -0.69
C ASN A 290 1.38 26.04 -1.65
N PHE A 291 1.84 25.88 -2.89
CA PHE A 291 1.21 24.96 -3.83
C PHE A 291 2.06 23.71 -4.02
N THR A 292 1.39 22.60 -4.25
CA THR A 292 1.99 21.30 -4.54
C THR A 292 2.19 21.17 -6.04
N ASN A 293 3.43 20.89 -6.46
CA ASN A 293 3.78 20.76 -7.87
C ASN A 293 3.31 19.38 -8.38
N PRO A 294 2.78 19.27 -9.62
CA PRO A 294 2.53 17.97 -10.23
C PRO A 294 3.79 17.10 -10.29
N ILE A 295 3.62 15.78 -10.10
CA ILE A 295 4.70 14.81 -10.29
C ILE A 295 5.05 14.63 -11.77
N HIS A 296 4.09 14.95 -12.65
CA HIS A 296 4.30 15.05 -14.08
C HIS A 296 3.29 15.99 -14.71
N ALA A 297 3.70 16.72 -15.74
CA ALA A 297 2.81 17.52 -16.56
C ALA A 297 3.29 17.50 -18.01
N TYR A 298 2.36 17.57 -18.96
CA TYR A 298 2.67 17.60 -20.38
C TYR A 298 1.91 18.70 -21.11
N ASP A 299 2.55 19.25 -22.15
CA ASP A 299 2.01 20.36 -22.92
C ASP A 299 0.75 19.94 -23.69
N ARG A 300 -0.23 20.85 -23.78
CA ARG A 300 -1.50 20.58 -24.47
C ARG A 300 -1.39 20.31 -25.98
N SER A 301 -0.23 20.53 -26.60
CA SER A 301 0.07 20.09 -27.96
C SER A 301 0.36 18.58 -28.07
N ILE A 302 0.67 17.91 -26.95
CA ILE A 302 0.96 16.47 -26.88
C ILE A 302 -0.32 15.67 -26.62
N GLY A 303 -1.22 16.20 -25.79
CA GLY A 303 -2.53 15.64 -25.41
C GLY A 303 -3.37 16.70 -24.69
N GLN A 304 -4.69 16.58 -24.66
CA GLN A 304 -5.58 17.69 -24.25
C GLN A 304 -6.59 17.31 -23.16
N ALA A 305 -6.52 16.08 -22.66
CA ALA A 305 -7.41 15.59 -21.63
C ALA A 305 -6.79 14.34 -21.00
N VAL A 306 -5.95 14.54 -19.98
CA VAL A 306 -5.44 13.42 -19.19
C VAL A 306 -6.60 12.67 -18.57
N THR A 307 -6.65 11.36 -18.77
CA THR A 307 -7.69 10.55 -18.13
C THR A 307 -7.30 10.14 -16.72
N GLY A 308 -6.01 10.18 -16.37
CA GLY A 308 -5.45 9.49 -15.21
C GLY A 308 -5.35 7.98 -15.46
N GLY A 309 -5.08 7.20 -14.40
CA GLY A 309 -4.93 5.76 -14.53
C GLY A 309 -4.65 5.04 -13.22
N TYR A 310 -3.78 4.01 -13.25
CA TYR A 310 -3.58 3.04 -12.16
C TYR A 310 -2.12 2.66 -11.99
N VAL A 311 -1.74 2.39 -10.74
CA VAL A 311 -0.47 1.74 -10.42
C VAL A 311 -0.62 0.25 -10.63
N TYR A 312 0.27 -0.33 -11.45
CA TYR A 312 0.26 -1.76 -11.69
C TYR A 312 0.71 -2.53 -10.44
N ARG A 313 -0.18 -3.41 -9.98
CA ARG A 313 0.00 -4.36 -8.88
C ARG A 313 -0.44 -5.77 -9.31
N GLY A 314 -0.29 -6.07 -10.59
CA GLY A 314 -0.65 -7.36 -11.18
C GLY A 314 0.45 -8.42 -11.02
N PRO A 315 0.36 -9.55 -11.73
CA PRO A 315 1.32 -10.65 -11.58
C PRO A 315 2.73 -10.40 -12.17
N GLU A 316 2.91 -9.42 -13.05
CA GLU A 316 4.16 -9.24 -13.81
C GLU A 316 5.16 -8.34 -13.08
N GLN A 317 6.31 -8.88 -12.68
CA GLN A 317 7.23 -8.21 -11.76
C GLN A 317 7.85 -6.93 -12.33
N ASP A 318 8.19 -6.93 -13.63
CA ASP A 318 8.86 -5.78 -14.27
C ASP A 318 8.03 -4.49 -14.26
N PHE A 319 6.71 -4.63 -14.08
CA PHE A 319 5.78 -3.50 -14.11
C PHE A 319 5.33 -3.07 -12.71
N GLN A 320 5.75 -3.75 -11.64
CA GLN A 320 5.34 -3.40 -10.28
C GLN A 320 5.60 -1.92 -9.97
N GLY A 321 4.57 -1.24 -9.46
CA GLY A 321 4.68 0.16 -9.03
C GLY A 321 4.73 1.15 -10.19
N THR A 322 4.57 0.69 -11.43
CA THR A 322 4.47 1.57 -12.59
C THR A 322 3.07 2.15 -12.67
N TYR A 323 2.95 3.48 -12.67
CA TYR A 323 1.68 4.17 -12.89
C TYR A 323 1.40 4.30 -14.37
N PHE A 324 0.42 3.57 -14.88
CA PHE A 324 -0.07 3.68 -16.26
C PHE A 324 -1.16 4.73 -16.32
N PHE A 325 -1.16 5.54 -17.36
CA PHE A 325 -2.18 6.56 -17.61
C PHE A 325 -2.31 6.85 -19.10
N SER A 326 -3.33 7.62 -19.47
CA SER A 326 -3.63 7.93 -20.86
C SER A 326 -4.17 9.34 -21.05
N ASP A 327 -4.32 9.71 -22.31
CA ASP A 327 -4.96 10.95 -22.74
C ASP A 327 -6.10 10.65 -23.71
N PHE A 328 -7.29 11.17 -23.40
CA PHE A 328 -8.54 10.87 -24.11
C PHE A 328 -8.53 11.32 -25.57
N VAL A 329 -7.90 12.47 -25.86
CA VAL A 329 -7.94 13.13 -27.17
C VAL A 329 -6.83 12.63 -28.08
N SER A 330 -5.62 12.44 -27.55
CA SER A 330 -4.46 11.98 -28.33
C SER A 330 -4.38 10.46 -28.45
N HIS A 331 -5.20 9.72 -27.69
CA HIS A 331 -5.22 8.25 -27.62
C HIS A 331 -3.92 7.62 -27.10
N LYS A 332 -3.06 8.44 -26.50
CA LYS A 332 -1.75 8.00 -26.03
C LYS A 332 -1.86 7.23 -24.71
N ILE A 333 -0.95 6.28 -24.55
CA ILE A 333 -0.79 5.48 -23.34
C ILE A 333 0.63 5.67 -22.85
N TRP A 334 0.77 6.02 -21.59
CA TRP A 334 2.01 6.39 -20.97
C TRP A 334 2.21 5.71 -19.62
N SER A 335 3.44 5.79 -19.12
CA SER A 335 3.72 5.42 -17.74
C SER A 335 4.63 6.41 -17.02
N LEU A 336 4.47 6.42 -15.70
CA LEU A 336 5.42 7.01 -14.75
C LEU A 336 5.95 5.91 -13.83
N GLN A 337 7.26 5.89 -13.64
CA GLN A 337 7.91 5.01 -12.67
C GLN A 337 8.81 5.82 -11.76
N ARG A 338 8.73 5.59 -10.45
CA ARG A 338 9.58 6.26 -9.47
C ARG A 338 10.79 5.39 -9.13
N ALA A 339 11.99 5.92 -9.34
CA ALA A 339 13.24 5.28 -8.94
C ALA A 339 14.14 6.29 -8.24
N SER A 340 14.62 5.97 -7.03
CA SER A 340 15.50 6.85 -6.21
C SER A 340 14.97 8.29 -6.07
N GLY A 341 13.65 8.44 -5.87
CA GLY A 341 12.98 9.74 -5.72
C GLY A 341 12.74 10.53 -7.01
N SER A 342 13.17 10.03 -8.17
CA SER A 342 12.92 10.66 -9.47
C SER A 342 11.82 9.94 -10.26
N TRP A 343 10.99 10.70 -10.97
CA TRP A 343 9.95 10.16 -11.85
C TRP A 343 10.46 10.04 -13.29
N SER A 344 10.34 8.85 -13.86
CA SER A 344 10.65 8.56 -15.26
C SER A 344 9.35 8.44 -16.06
N PHE A 345 9.21 9.28 -17.09
CA PHE A 345 8.09 9.23 -18.02
C PHE A 345 8.44 8.39 -19.26
N THR A 346 7.53 7.52 -19.68
CA THR A 346 7.70 6.72 -20.90
C THR A 346 6.46 6.79 -21.79
N ASP A 347 6.67 7.08 -23.10
CA ASP A 347 5.62 6.90 -24.10
C ASP A 347 5.49 5.42 -24.51
N LEU A 348 4.35 4.81 -24.17
CA LEU A 348 4.08 3.39 -24.42
C LEU A 348 3.20 3.16 -25.66
N THR A 349 2.69 4.22 -26.29
CA THR A 349 1.67 4.12 -27.35
C THR A 349 2.10 3.18 -28.49
N GLY A 350 3.35 3.29 -28.96
CA GLY A 350 3.90 2.43 -30.00
C GLY A 350 4.40 1.06 -29.53
N ARG A 351 4.37 0.80 -28.22
CA ARG A 351 4.83 -0.45 -27.58
C ARG A 351 3.70 -1.41 -27.25
N VAL A 352 2.44 -0.94 -27.25
CA VAL A 352 1.27 -1.77 -27.01
C VAL A 352 0.81 -2.39 -28.33
N ALA A 353 1.01 -3.70 -28.49
CA ALA A 353 0.46 -4.45 -29.60
C ALA A 353 -1.06 -4.57 -29.45
N VAL A 354 -1.84 -4.19 -30.46
CA VAL A 354 -3.31 -4.17 -30.32
C VAL A 354 -3.95 -5.35 -31.05
N GLY A 355 -4.62 -6.22 -30.29
CA GLY A 355 -5.44 -7.32 -30.79
C GLY A 355 -6.94 -6.99 -30.72
N GLY A 356 -7.69 -7.24 -31.80
CA GLY A 356 -9.15 -7.01 -31.85
C GLY A 356 -9.59 -5.61 -32.33
N GLY A 357 -8.72 -4.91 -33.06
CA GLY A 357 -8.97 -3.59 -33.67
C GLY A 357 -8.41 -2.42 -32.86
N PRO A 358 -8.36 -1.19 -33.41
CA PRO A 358 -7.69 -0.07 -32.76
C PRO A 358 -8.34 0.32 -31.43
N ILE A 359 -7.51 0.81 -30.50
CA ILE A 359 -7.96 1.51 -29.29
C ILE A 359 -8.38 2.92 -29.71
N GLY A 360 -9.61 3.30 -29.40
CA GLY A 360 -10.15 4.63 -29.64
C GLY A 360 -9.79 5.63 -28.54
N SER A 361 -10.73 6.48 -28.15
CA SER A 361 -10.54 7.42 -27.03
C SER A 361 -10.60 6.67 -25.71
N VAL A 362 -9.44 6.56 -25.05
CA VAL A 362 -9.36 5.93 -23.72
C VAL A 362 -10.07 6.83 -22.73
N SER A 363 -11.22 6.42 -22.20
CA SER A 363 -11.96 7.18 -21.18
C SER A 363 -11.45 6.91 -19.77
N SER A 364 -10.82 5.76 -19.55
CA SER A 364 -10.17 5.40 -18.29
C SER A 364 -9.29 4.16 -18.49
N LEU A 365 -8.37 3.95 -17.56
CA LEU A 365 -7.88 2.62 -17.24
C LEU A 365 -8.73 2.00 -16.12
N GLY A 366 -8.61 0.71 -15.89
CA GLY A 366 -9.20 0.03 -14.75
C GLY A 366 -8.42 -1.22 -14.39
N GLU A 367 -8.77 -1.82 -13.26
CA GLU A 367 -8.10 -3.01 -12.75
C GLU A 367 -9.09 -4.06 -12.25
N ASP A 368 -8.67 -5.32 -12.29
CA ASP A 368 -9.36 -6.43 -11.63
C ASP A 368 -8.85 -6.68 -10.20
N ALA A 369 -9.37 -7.72 -9.55
CA ALA A 369 -9.03 -8.06 -8.18
C ALA A 369 -7.58 -8.57 -8.05
N SER A 370 -6.98 -9.00 -9.16
CA SER A 370 -5.62 -9.51 -9.26
C SER A 370 -4.62 -8.46 -9.74
N GLY A 371 -5.04 -7.20 -9.89
CA GLY A 371 -4.20 -6.10 -10.36
C GLY A 371 -3.88 -6.13 -11.86
N ASN A 372 -4.58 -6.95 -12.66
CA ASN A 372 -4.48 -6.85 -14.12
C ASN A 372 -5.10 -5.54 -14.59
N LEU A 373 -4.49 -4.90 -15.58
CA LEU A 373 -4.98 -3.63 -16.13
C LEU A 373 -5.86 -3.82 -17.35
N TYR A 374 -6.76 -2.86 -17.52
CA TYR A 374 -7.70 -2.79 -18.62
C TYR A 374 -7.78 -1.37 -19.15
N ILE A 375 -8.02 -1.26 -20.46
CA ILE A 375 -8.28 -0.01 -21.16
C ILE A 375 -9.77 0.07 -21.43
N VAL A 376 -10.39 1.15 -20.96
CA VAL A 376 -11.78 1.50 -21.25
C VAL A 376 -11.79 2.41 -22.48
N ASP A 377 -12.27 1.91 -23.60
CA ASP A 377 -12.44 2.71 -24.82
C ASP A 377 -13.86 3.25 -24.88
N TYR A 378 -13.97 4.58 -24.89
CA TYR A 378 -15.23 5.31 -24.99
C TYR A 378 -16.07 4.92 -26.22
N GLY A 379 -15.43 4.39 -27.27
CA GLY A 379 -16.05 3.81 -28.46
C GLY A 379 -16.80 2.50 -28.22
N GLY A 380 -16.80 1.97 -26.99
CA GLY A 380 -17.63 0.84 -26.59
C GLY A 380 -16.89 -0.49 -26.46
N LYS A 381 -15.56 -0.47 -26.34
CA LYS A 381 -14.73 -1.67 -26.15
C LYS A 381 -14.01 -1.65 -24.81
N ILE A 382 -13.73 -2.82 -24.27
CA ILE A 382 -12.80 -3.02 -23.15
C ILE A 382 -11.65 -3.89 -23.65
N PHE A 383 -10.42 -3.46 -23.41
CA PHE A 383 -9.23 -4.26 -23.69
C PHE A 383 -8.58 -4.69 -22.38
N ARG A 384 -8.20 -5.95 -22.26
CA ARG A 384 -7.25 -6.39 -21.24
C ARG A 384 -5.85 -6.02 -21.71
N LEU A 385 -5.07 -5.40 -20.84
CA LEU A 385 -3.66 -5.14 -21.09
C LEU A 385 -2.85 -6.33 -20.56
N ASP A 386 -2.54 -7.26 -21.46
CA ASP A 386 -1.65 -8.39 -21.19
C ASP A 386 -0.22 -7.88 -21.22
N LEU A 387 0.29 -7.58 -20.03
CA LEU A 387 1.70 -7.32 -19.79
C LEU A 387 2.43 -8.65 -19.72
N LYS A 388 3.67 -8.68 -20.20
CA LYS A 388 4.61 -9.76 -19.95
C LYS A 388 5.94 -9.15 -19.60
N SER A 389 6.46 -9.53 -18.44
CA SER A 389 7.80 -9.20 -18.02
C SER A 389 8.81 -9.66 -19.08
N ARG A 390 10.02 -9.12 -19.01
CA ARG A 390 11.17 -9.53 -19.82
C ARG A 390 11.26 -11.05 -19.81
N GLY A 391 11.19 -11.65 -21.00
CA GLY A 391 11.31 -13.09 -21.16
C GLY A 391 12.72 -13.47 -21.56
N GLY A 392 13.56 -13.90 -20.63
CA GLY A 392 14.89 -14.47 -20.85
C GLY A 392 15.02 -15.81 -20.13
N PRO A 393 16.20 -16.47 -20.15
CA PRO A 393 16.47 -17.52 -19.16
C PRO A 393 16.13 -16.97 -17.77
N ASP A 394 15.33 -17.73 -17.04
CA ASP A 394 14.93 -17.42 -15.66
C ASP A 394 16.22 -17.18 -14.86
N PRO A 395 16.34 -16.12 -14.03
CA PRO A 395 17.42 -16.06 -13.06
C PRO A 395 17.56 -17.38 -12.29
N ALA A 396 16.48 -18.12 -12.04
CA ALA A 396 16.50 -19.44 -11.41
C ALA A 396 17.23 -20.55 -12.22
N ASP A 397 17.48 -20.36 -13.51
CA ASP A 397 18.20 -21.29 -14.39
C ASP A 397 19.71 -20.93 -14.54
N ASP A 398 20.21 -19.98 -13.75
CA ASP A 398 21.61 -19.57 -13.76
C ASP A 398 22.55 -20.64 -13.16
N ALA A 399 23.84 -20.53 -13.48
CA ALA A 399 24.88 -21.40 -12.99
C ALA A 399 25.53 -20.85 -11.71
N ALA A 400 26.17 -21.73 -10.94
CA ALA A 400 26.85 -21.36 -9.70
C ALA A 400 27.98 -20.34 -9.89
N ASP A 401 27.88 -19.23 -9.16
CA ASP A 401 28.75 -18.07 -9.26
C ASP A 401 29.66 -17.83 -8.06
N ILE A 402 30.70 -17.01 -8.26
CA ILE A 402 31.53 -16.46 -7.19
C ILE A 402 31.54 -14.94 -7.30
N LEU A 403 30.85 -14.29 -6.36
CA LEU A 403 30.64 -12.84 -6.35
C LEU A 403 31.29 -12.24 -5.11
N ASN A 404 32.11 -11.20 -5.29
CA ASN A 404 32.80 -10.51 -4.19
C ASN A 404 32.52 -9.01 -4.26
N GLY A 405 31.94 -8.40 -3.22
CA GLY A 405 31.64 -6.97 -3.15
C GLY A 405 32.89 -6.10 -3.01
N GLY A 406 33.91 -6.61 -2.32
CA GLY A 406 35.17 -5.91 -2.08
C GLY A 406 35.04 -5.03 -0.85
N GLY A 407 34.88 -3.72 -1.03
CA GLY A 407 34.60 -2.82 0.08
C GLY A 407 33.63 -1.72 -0.28
N GLY A 408 32.99 -1.13 0.72
CA GLY A 408 31.80 -0.31 0.54
C GLY A 408 30.56 -1.08 1.02
N ASN A 409 29.39 -0.45 0.91
CA ASN A 409 28.12 -1.09 1.25
C ASN A 409 27.51 -1.60 -0.06
N ASP A 410 27.65 -2.89 -0.32
CA ASP A 410 27.38 -3.51 -1.61
C ASP A 410 25.99 -4.15 -1.65
N ARG A 411 25.47 -4.31 -2.87
CA ARG A 411 24.31 -5.16 -3.14
C ARG A 411 24.74 -6.26 -4.11
N ILE A 412 24.58 -7.51 -3.69
CA ILE A 412 25.02 -8.66 -4.45
C ILE A 412 23.83 -9.59 -4.68
N PHE A 413 23.57 -9.91 -5.94
CA PHE A 413 22.50 -10.78 -6.39
C PHE A 413 23.13 -11.99 -7.08
N GLY A 414 22.96 -13.19 -6.51
CA GLY A 414 23.42 -14.46 -7.06
C GLY A 414 22.63 -14.83 -8.30
N GLY A 415 21.32 -15.03 -8.12
CA GLY A 415 20.45 -15.55 -9.16
C GLY A 415 20.01 -16.94 -8.77
N GLY A 416 20.04 -17.86 -9.72
CA GLY A 416 19.83 -19.28 -9.49
C GLY A 416 21.18 -20.01 -9.45
N GLY A 417 21.16 -21.29 -9.07
CA GLY A 417 22.40 -22.06 -8.93
C GLY A 417 22.89 -22.07 -7.49
N ASN A 418 24.10 -22.56 -7.24
CA ASN A 418 24.65 -22.63 -5.87
C ASN A 418 25.78 -21.63 -5.73
N ASP A 419 25.46 -20.40 -5.36
CA ASP A 419 26.36 -19.27 -5.47
C ASP A 419 27.23 -19.10 -4.23
N SER A 420 28.33 -18.37 -4.39
CA SER A 420 29.21 -17.94 -3.30
C SER A 420 29.33 -16.42 -3.31
N LEU A 421 28.58 -15.78 -2.41
CA LEU A 421 28.52 -14.33 -2.24
C LEU A 421 29.38 -13.91 -1.05
N PHE A 422 30.34 -13.02 -1.30
CA PHE A 422 31.20 -12.42 -0.30
C PHE A 422 30.97 -10.91 -0.28
N GLY A 423 30.37 -10.37 0.79
CA GLY A 423 30.13 -8.93 0.96
C GLY A 423 31.45 -8.16 0.97
N GLY A 424 32.27 -8.40 1.99
CA GLY A 424 33.61 -7.84 2.08
C GLY A 424 33.70 -6.86 3.24
N SER A 425 34.04 -5.61 3.00
CA SER A 425 34.09 -4.59 4.07
C SER A 425 33.01 -3.54 3.89
N GLY A 426 32.15 -3.36 4.89
CA GLY A 426 31.04 -2.41 4.85
C GLY A 426 29.74 -3.14 5.18
N ASP A 427 28.62 -2.45 5.16
CA ASP A 427 27.33 -3.04 5.48
C ASP A 427 26.65 -3.51 4.19
N ASP A 428 26.76 -4.80 3.90
CA ASP A 428 26.36 -5.39 2.63
C ASP A 428 24.97 -6.04 2.68
N ASN A 429 24.32 -6.12 1.51
CA ASN A 429 23.08 -6.88 1.33
C ASN A 429 23.32 -7.97 0.27
N LEU A 430 23.11 -9.22 0.68
CA LEU A 430 23.37 -10.43 -0.10
C LEU A 430 22.06 -11.18 -0.35
N GLN A 431 21.69 -11.30 -1.63
CA GLN A 431 20.56 -12.09 -2.09
C GLN A 431 21.10 -13.25 -2.92
N GLY A 432 21.02 -14.48 -2.39
CA GLY A 432 21.40 -15.70 -3.12
C GLY A 432 20.42 -15.98 -4.25
N GLY A 433 19.18 -16.29 -3.87
CA GLY A 433 18.09 -16.63 -4.78
C GLY A 433 17.83 -18.15 -4.75
N PRO A 434 17.25 -18.75 -5.80
CA PRO A 434 17.01 -20.19 -5.83
C PRO A 434 18.31 -21.00 -5.88
N GLY A 435 18.63 -21.71 -4.80
CA GLY A 435 19.93 -22.36 -4.72
C GLY A 435 20.22 -22.94 -3.35
N ALA A 436 21.37 -23.61 -3.24
CA ALA A 436 22.00 -23.84 -1.94
C ALA A 436 23.27 -22.99 -1.87
N ASP A 437 23.12 -21.77 -1.36
CA ASP A 437 24.10 -20.71 -1.51
C ASP A 437 25.02 -20.57 -0.29
N LEU A 438 26.18 -19.96 -0.51
CA LEU A 438 27.09 -19.51 0.53
C LEU A 438 27.08 -17.98 0.58
N LEU A 439 26.47 -17.41 1.62
CA LEU A 439 26.46 -15.97 1.84
C LEU A 439 27.40 -15.62 3.01
N SER A 440 28.39 -14.78 2.74
CA SER A 440 29.40 -14.33 3.71
C SER A 440 29.49 -12.81 3.74
N GLY A 441 28.89 -12.17 4.75
CA GLY A 441 28.97 -10.71 4.95
C GLY A 441 30.41 -10.23 5.14
N SER A 442 31.21 -11.06 5.81
CA SER A 442 32.60 -10.78 6.19
C SER A 442 32.70 -9.71 7.28
N SER A 443 32.93 -8.44 6.96
CA SER A 443 33.12 -7.39 7.97
C SER A 443 32.15 -6.22 7.78
N GLY A 444 31.39 -5.91 8.82
CA GLY A 444 30.34 -4.90 8.78
C GLY A 444 29.08 -5.43 9.44
N PHE A 445 27.95 -4.75 9.22
CA PHE A 445 26.62 -5.23 9.56
C PHE A 445 25.92 -5.67 8.28
N ASP A 446 25.88 -6.98 8.05
CA ASP A 446 25.49 -7.55 6.76
C ASP A 446 24.12 -8.23 6.82
N TYR A 447 23.39 -8.17 5.71
CA TYR A 447 22.05 -8.73 5.55
C TYR A 447 22.03 -9.90 4.57
N ALA A 448 21.34 -10.98 4.96
CA ALA A 448 20.80 -11.96 4.01
C ALA A 448 19.38 -11.56 3.61
N ASP A 449 19.10 -11.49 2.32
CA ASP A 449 17.86 -10.96 1.77
C ASP A 449 17.04 -12.03 1.06
N TYR A 450 15.87 -12.37 1.63
CA TYR A 450 14.94 -13.37 1.10
C TYR A 450 13.58 -12.80 0.68
N ARG A 451 13.48 -11.47 0.49
CA ARG A 451 12.20 -10.80 0.20
C ARG A 451 11.51 -11.29 -1.07
N ASP A 452 12.30 -11.73 -2.04
CA ASP A 452 11.80 -12.23 -3.33
C ASP A 452 11.49 -13.74 -3.31
N SER A 453 11.68 -14.42 -2.18
CA SER A 453 11.45 -15.87 -2.13
C SER A 453 9.99 -16.23 -2.37
N ALA A 454 9.78 -17.24 -3.22
CA ALA A 454 8.45 -17.72 -3.60
C ALA A 454 7.77 -18.61 -2.53
N GLY A 455 8.36 -18.73 -1.35
CA GLY A 455 7.79 -19.46 -0.23
C GLY A 455 8.42 -19.07 1.09
N ARG A 456 7.84 -19.56 2.19
CA ARG A 456 8.35 -19.27 3.54
C ARG A 456 9.80 -19.70 3.72
N VAL A 457 10.55 -18.91 4.49
CA VAL A 457 11.92 -19.16 4.91
C VAL A 457 12.03 -19.42 6.41
N LEU A 458 12.97 -20.28 6.76
CA LEU A 458 13.33 -20.64 8.13
C LEU A 458 14.79 -20.25 8.31
N ILE A 459 15.05 -19.21 9.12
CA ILE A 459 16.39 -18.67 9.33
C ILE A 459 16.82 -18.84 10.79
N ASP A 460 18.01 -19.40 11.03
CA ASP A 460 18.68 -19.43 12.34
C ASP A 460 20.13 -18.94 12.17
N LEU A 461 20.39 -17.69 12.56
CA LEU A 461 21.70 -17.05 12.44
C LEU A 461 22.75 -17.67 13.38
N ALA A 462 22.33 -18.24 14.51
CA ALA A 462 23.21 -18.94 15.46
C ALA A 462 23.63 -20.33 14.94
N LYS A 463 22.69 -21.12 14.44
CA LYS A 463 22.93 -22.53 14.05
C LYS A 463 23.24 -22.71 12.58
N ARG A 464 23.10 -21.66 11.76
CA ARG A 464 23.32 -21.68 10.30
C ARG A 464 22.49 -22.76 9.60
N THR A 465 21.29 -23.00 10.11
CA THR A 465 20.34 -23.97 9.56
C THR A 465 19.26 -23.20 8.83
N GLN A 466 19.44 -23.01 7.53
CA GLN A 466 18.48 -22.33 6.68
C GLN A 466 17.66 -23.34 5.88
N ALA A 467 16.36 -23.11 5.77
CA ALA A 467 15.44 -24.04 5.11
C ALA A 467 14.19 -23.33 4.56
N GLY A 468 13.55 -23.94 3.55
CA GLY A 468 12.31 -23.42 2.95
C GLY A 468 12.58 -22.26 1.99
N GLY A 469 11.74 -22.16 0.95
CA GLY A 469 11.91 -21.16 -0.10
C GLY A 469 13.34 -21.16 -0.66
N ASP A 470 13.86 -19.95 -0.82
CA ASP A 470 15.19 -19.66 -1.36
C ASP A 470 16.27 -19.92 -0.30
N ALA A 471 15.90 -19.96 0.99
CA ALA A 471 16.82 -20.28 2.08
C ALA A 471 17.20 -21.78 2.15
N SER A 472 16.64 -22.62 1.27
CA SER A 472 16.74 -24.07 1.34
C SER A 472 18.11 -24.61 0.97
N GLY A 473 18.98 -24.80 1.97
CA GLY A 473 20.33 -25.35 1.79
C GLY A 473 21.42 -24.29 1.96
N ASP A 474 21.03 -23.04 2.16
CA ASP A 474 21.92 -21.92 2.35
C ASP A 474 22.80 -22.04 3.59
N ARG A 475 23.97 -21.44 3.46
CA ARG A 475 24.98 -21.33 4.51
C ARG A 475 25.32 -19.87 4.71
N LEU A 476 24.76 -19.28 5.75
CA LEU A 476 25.03 -17.89 6.12
C LEU A 476 26.28 -17.79 6.99
N SER A 477 27.08 -16.75 6.80
CA SER A 477 28.23 -16.46 7.65
C SER A 477 28.51 -14.98 7.80
N SER A 478 28.87 -14.56 9.02
CA SER A 478 29.07 -13.15 9.36
C SER A 478 27.88 -12.28 8.93
N ILE A 479 26.66 -12.78 9.12
CA ILE A 479 25.41 -12.07 8.84
C ILE A 479 24.79 -11.71 10.19
N GLN A 480 24.37 -10.46 10.35
CA GLN A 480 23.69 -9.94 11.55
C GLN A 480 22.26 -9.49 11.24
N GLY A 481 21.91 -9.39 9.96
CA GLY A 481 20.57 -9.03 9.51
C GLY A 481 19.94 -10.08 8.60
N ALA A 482 18.63 -10.26 8.70
CA ALA A 482 17.88 -11.08 7.76
C ALA A 482 16.55 -10.42 7.42
N TRP A 483 16.20 -10.43 6.13
CA TRP A 483 14.87 -10.07 5.64
C TRP A 483 14.15 -11.34 5.17
N GLY A 484 12.95 -11.56 5.71
CA GLY A 484 12.05 -12.62 5.29
C GLY A 484 11.31 -12.28 3.99
N SER A 485 10.44 -13.21 3.61
CA SER A 485 9.62 -13.25 2.41
C SER A 485 8.26 -12.57 2.61
N ALA A 486 7.35 -12.75 1.66
CA ALA A 486 5.94 -12.35 1.80
C ALA A 486 5.05 -13.46 2.43
N PHE A 487 5.66 -14.51 3.00
CA PHE A 487 4.99 -15.66 3.58
C PHE A 487 5.34 -15.83 5.06
N ASN A 488 4.59 -16.69 5.75
CA ASN A 488 4.77 -16.96 7.18
C ASN A 488 6.14 -17.59 7.51
N ASP A 489 7.06 -16.75 7.94
CA ASP A 489 8.46 -17.06 8.18
C ASP A 489 8.76 -17.37 9.64
N ALA A 490 9.87 -18.08 9.86
CA ALA A 490 10.39 -18.27 11.20
C ALA A 490 11.87 -17.89 11.22
N MET A 491 12.19 -16.83 11.94
CA MET A 491 13.54 -16.28 11.98
C MET A 491 14.05 -16.18 13.40
N LYS A 492 15.30 -16.57 13.58
CA LYS A 492 16.00 -16.58 14.85
C LYS A 492 17.39 -15.96 14.70
N GLY A 493 17.68 -15.02 15.57
CA GLY A 493 18.97 -14.36 15.69
C GLY A 493 20.02 -15.25 16.36
N SER A 494 21.01 -14.59 16.92
CA SER A 494 22.21 -15.17 17.53
C SER A 494 22.41 -14.64 18.94
N ASP A 495 23.61 -14.81 19.50
CA ASP A 495 23.99 -14.17 20.77
C ASP A 495 24.57 -12.75 20.56
N SER A 496 24.48 -12.22 19.33
CA SER A 496 24.97 -10.90 18.92
C SER A 496 23.81 -9.91 18.76
N HIS A 497 24.12 -8.67 18.37
CA HIS A 497 23.10 -7.69 18.02
C HIS A 497 22.55 -8.00 16.62
N ASP A 498 21.31 -8.46 16.53
CA ASP A 498 20.71 -8.87 15.28
C ASP A 498 19.58 -7.94 14.81
N SER A 499 19.31 -7.94 13.50
CA SER A 499 18.22 -7.19 12.88
C SER A 499 17.37 -8.11 12.00
N LEU A 500 16.22 -8.53 12.50
CA LEU A 500 15.30 -9.43 11.81
C LEU A 500 14.08 -8.67 11.32
N ARG A 501 13.68 -8.90 10.07
CA ARG A 501 12.50 -8.29 9.46
C ARG A 501 11.64 -9.35 8.80
N GLY A 502 10.42 -9.54 9.30
CA GLY A 502 9.41 -10.52 8.89
C GLY A 502 9.05 -10.41 7.41
N GLY A 503 8.45 -9.27 7.06
CA GLY A 503 8.03 -9.00 5.70
C GLY A 503 6.51 -9.04 5.59
N GLY A 504 5.97 -9.96 4.80
CA GLY A 504 4.54 -10.19 4.77
C GLY A 504 4.21 -11.57 5.34
N GLY A 505 3.02 -11.74 5.93
CA GLY A 505 2.60 -13.02 6.48
C GLY A 505 2.61 -13.00 8.00
N ASN A 506 2.31 -14.14 8.61
CA ASN A 506 2.31 -14.26 10.07
C ASN A 506 3.63 -14.87 10.52
N ASP A 507 4.54 -14.04 10.99
CA ASP A 507 5.93 -14.39 11.22
C ASP A 507 6.25 -14.69 12.68
N SER A 508 7.27 -15.52 12.90
CA SER A 508 7.80 -15.83 14.22
C SER A 508 9.24 -15.38 14.31
N LEU A 509 9.49 -14.27 15.00
CA LEU A 509 10.80 -13.66 15.13
C LEU A 509 11.35 -13.80 16.56
N ALA A 510 12.59 -14.27 16.69
CA ALA A 510 13.27 -14.42 17.97
C ALA A 510 14.69 -13.83 17.92
N GLY A 511 14.95 -12.76 18.69
CA GLY A 511 16.26 -12.09 18.75
C GLY A 511 17.32 -12.96 19.40
N ILE A 512 16.94 -13.61 20.50
CA ILE A 512 17.80 -14.41 21.39
C ILE A 512 18.56 -13.51 22.35
N ALA A 513 19.87 -13.41 22.29
CA ALA A 513 20.62 -12.63 23.26
C ALA A 513 21.35 -11.53 22.51
N GLY A 514 21.34 -10.31 23.03
CA GLY A 514 21.82 -9.17 22.26
C GLY A 514 20.88 -7.98 22.43
N ASN A 515 21.22 -6.84 21.85
CA ASN A 515 20.27 -5.72 21.73
C ASN A 515 19.74 -5.73 20.31
N ASP A 516 18.62 -6.40 20.12
CA ASP A 516 18.11 -6.80 18.83
C ASP A 516 17.09 -5.80 18.29
N ARG A 517 16.89 -5.83 16.98
CA ARG A 517 15.81 -5.13 16.30
C ARG A 517 14.95 -6.14 15.57
N LEU A 518 13.68 -6.20 15.95
CA LEU A 518 12.71 -7.13 15.38
C LEU A 518 11.54 -6.34 14.81
N TYR A 519 11.28 -6.54 13.52
CA TYR A 519 10.19 -5.92 12.78
C TYR A 519 9.31 -7.02 12.19
N GLY A 520 8.05 -7.13 12.61
CA GLY A 520 7.09 -8.06 12.03
C GLY A 520 6.66 -7.64 10.62
N ASP A 521 6.33 -6.35 10.48
CA ASP A 521 5.76 -5.74 9.28
C ASP A 521 4.28 -6.15 9.06
N ALA A 522 3.90 -6.77 7.95
CA ALA A 522 2.49 -7.00 7.63
C ALA A 522 2.05 -8.42 7.99
N GLY A 523 0.92 -8.53 8.70
CA GLY A 523 0.39 -9.81 9.20
C GLY A 523 0.52 -9.95 10.71
N ARG A 524 0.05 -11.09 11.25
CA ARG A 524 -0.05 -11.29 12.71
C ARG A 524 1.19 -11.98 13.23
N ASP A 525 2.08 -11.19 13.79
CA ASP A 525 3.42 -11.63 14.10
C ASP A 525 3.60 -12.00 15.57
N THR A 526 4.62 -12.80 15.82
CA THR A 526 5.10 -13.14 17.16
C THR A 526 6.55 -12.71 17.30
N LEU A 527 6.80 -11.73 18.15
CA LEU A 527 8.13 -11.19 18.41
C LEU A 527 8.60 -11.55 19.81
N VAL A 528 9.79 -12.17 19.90
CA VAL A 528 10.49 -12.47 21.15
C VAL A 528 11.85 -11.80 21.08
N GLY A 529 12.08 -10.75 21.87
CA GLY A 529 13.41 -10.12 21.97
C GLY A 529 14.42 -11.09 22.57
N GLY A 530 14.27 -11.34 23.87
CA GLY A 530 15.11 -12.25 24.65
C GLY A 530 15.99 -11.45 25.61
N PRO A 531 17.11 -11.98 26.12
CA PRO A 531 17.97 -11.19 27.00
C PRO A 531 18.71 -10.06 26.28
N GLY A 532 18.42 -8.83 26.70
CA GLY A 532 19.16 -7.63 26.30
C GLY A 532 18.23 -6.44 26.23
N LYS A 533 18.57 -5.44 25.42
CA LYS A 533 17.74 -4.26 25.21
C LYS A 533 17.20 -4.27 23.80
N ASP A 534 16.02 -4.83 23.62
CA ASP A 534 15.48 -5.06 22.29
C ASP A 534 14.53 -3.95 21.85
N LEU A 535 14.47 -3.73 20.54
CA LEU A 535 13.48 -2.89 19.88
C LEU A 535 12.54 -3.77 19.08
N LEU A 536 11.27 -3.79 19.46
CA LEU A 536 10.24 -4.62 18.84
C LEU A 536 9.23 -3.72 18.12
N SER A 537 8.91 -4.03 16.88
CA SER A 537 7.86 -3.39 16.08
C SER A 537 7.00 -4.48 15.45
N GLY A 538 5.73 -4.54 15.81
CA GLY A 538 4.82 -5.56 15.27
C GLY A 538 4.43 -5.19 13.85
N GLY A 539 3.68 -4.09 13.71
CA GLY A 539 3.17 -3.65 12.44
C GLY A 539 1.78 -3.03 12.57
N PRO A 540 1.00 -2.97 11.49
CA PRO A 540 -0.36 -2.47 11.52
C PRO A 540 -1.40 -3.51 11.98
N ASP A 541 -1.04 -4.79 11.99
CA ASP A 541 -1.93 -5.93 12.26
C ASP A 541 -1.88 -6.37 13.74
N ALA A 542 -2.56 -7.47 14.09
CA ALA A 542 -2.69 -7.90 15.48
C ALA A 542 -1.51 -8.77 15.92
N ASP A 543 -0.59 -8.19 16.69
CA ASP A 543 0.71 -8.79 17.00
C ASP A 543 0.86 -9.29 18.44
N VAL A 544 1.81 -10.19 18.66
CA VAL A 544 2.15 -10.76 19.97
C VAL A 544 3.60 -10.48 20.30
N PHE A 545 3.83 -9.64 21.32
CA PHE A 545 5.14 -9.42 21.91
C PHE A 545 5.29 -10.34 23.13
N ARG A 546 6.27 -11.25 23.11
CA ARG A 546 6.37 -12.35 24.09
C ARG A 546 7.69 -12.36 24.84
N TRP A 547 7.60 -12.56 26.15
CA TRP A 547 8.74 -12.78 27.03
C TRP A 547 8.71 -14.18 27.62
N GLN A 548 9.87 -14.85 27.66
CA GLN A 548 9.96 -16.27 28.00
C GLN A 548 10.37 -16.52 29.46
N SER A 549 11.04 -15.55 30.10
CA SER A 549 11.46 -15.65 31.49
C SER A 549 11.61 -14.26 32.09
N ILE A 550 11.65 -14.16 33.42
CA ILE A 550 11.94 -12.87 34.07
C ILE A 550 13.34 -12.35 33.70
N GLY A 551 14.28 -13.25 33.38
CA GLY A 551 15.64 -12.88 32.97
C GLY A 551 15.74 -12.27 31.57
N SER A 552 14.72 -12.40 30.73
CA SER A 552 14.61 -11.69 29.45
C SER A 552 13.94 -10.32 29.60
N VAL A 553 13.65 -9.88 30.82
CA VAL A 553 13.08 -8.56 31.09
C VAL A 553 14.07 -7.76 31.92
N GLY A 554 14.42 -6.56 31.48
CA GLY A 554 15.30 -5.67 32.23
C GLY A 554 14.63 -5.09 33.49
N VAL A 555 15.43 -4.78 34.52
CA VAL A 555 14.99 -4.03 35.72
C VAL A 555 15.53 -2.59 35.75
N SER A 556 16.49 -2.27 34.88
CA SER A 556 17.07 -0.94 34.72
C SER A 556 16.78 -0.42 33.32
N LEU A 557 16.41 0.85 33.19
CA LEU A 557 15.88 1.44 31.93
C LEU A 557 16.85 1.40 30.74
N ASP A 558 18.14 1.19 30.99
CA ASP A 558 19.16 1.00 29.96
C ASP A 558 19.19 -0.43 29.38
N ARG A 559 18.44 -1.35 29.97
CA ARG A 559 18.38 -2.78 29.63
C ARG A 559 16.96 -3.32 29.37
N VAL A 560 15.98 -2.43 29.20
CA VAL A 560 14.58 -2.83 28.99
C VAL A 560 14.21 -2.76 27.53
N ASP A 561 13.37 -3.70 27.11
CA ASP A 561 12.83 -3.73 25.77
C ASP A 561 11.87 -2.57 25.54
N LEU A 562 11.85 -2.12 24.29
CA LEU A 562 10.92 -1.11 23.80
C LEU A 562 10.05 -1.72 22.70
N VAL A 563 8.75 -1.80 22.96
CA VAL A 563 7.75 -2.01 21.92
C VAL A 563 7.40 -0.64 21.32
N ARG A 564 7.69 -0.47 20.03
CA ARG A 564 7.68 0.83 19.34
C ARG A 564 6.28 1.26 18.90
N ASP A 565 5.41 0.31 18.60
CA ASP A 565 4.14 0.55 17.88
C ASP A 565 2.95 -0.22 18.46
N PHE A 566 3.03 -0.64 19.73
CA PHE A 566 1.92 -1.35 20.40
C PHE A 566 0.58 -0.65 20.19
N SER A 567 -0.42 -1.39 19.72
CA SER A 567 -1.71 -0.87 19.26
C SER A 567 -2.87 -1.65 19.85
N THR A 568 -3.50 -1.07 20.88
CA THR A 568 -4.74 -1.63 21.46
C THR A 568 -5.92 -1.66 20.48
N SER A 569 -5.87 -0.84 19.42
CA SER A 569 -6.85 -0.83 18.33
C SER A 569 -6.60 -1.92 17.30
N ALA A 570 -5.34 -2.26 17.04
CA ALA A 570 -4.97 -3.40 16.18
C ALA A 570 -5.16 -4.75 16.90
N HIS A 571 -5.33 -4.73 18.22
CA HIS A 571 -5.45 -5.89 19.11
C HIS A 571 -4.13 -6.58 19.42
N ASP A 572 -3.06 -5.81 19.59
CA ASP A 572 -1.78 -6.31 20.06
C ASP A 572 -1.85 -6.86 21.48
N LEU A 573 -1.00 -7.86 21.75
CA LEU A 573 -0.94 -8.56 23.02
C LEU A 573 0.48 -8.60 23.58
N LEU A 574 0.59 -8.35 24.87
CA LEU A 574 1.78 -8.64 25.67
C LEU A 574 1.65 -10.04 26.27
N ASP A 575 2.44 -10.99 25.78
CA ASP A 575 2.43 -12.37 26.27
C ASP A 575 3.48 -12.59 27.36
N LEU A 576 2.96 -12.75 28.58
CA LEU A 576 3.73 -12.98 29.80
C LEU A 576 3.48 -14.39 30.38
N ALA A 577 2.66 -15.21 29.71
CA ALA A 577 2.20 -16.50 30.24
C ALA A 577 3.33 -17.53 30.44
N ARG A 578 4.51 -17.28 29.87
CA ARG A 578 5.71 -18.11 30.03
C ARG A 578 6.58 -17.73 31.23
N ILE A 579 6.38 -16.55 31.80
CA ILE A 579 7.11 -16.09 32.98
C ILE A 579 6.41 -16.65 34.23
N ASN A 580 7.16 -17.35 35.08
CA ASN A 580 6.62 -17.77 36.37
C ASN A 580 6.44 -16.54 37.28
N ALA A 581 5.20 -16.14 37.47
CA ALA A 581 4.83 -14.96 38.23
C ALA A 581 5.11 -15.07 39.74
N ASN A 582 5.42 -16.26 40.28
CA ASN A 582 5.78 -16.42 41.69
C ASN A 582 6.80 -17.55 41.87
N ALA A 583 8.06 -17.18 42.06
CA ALA A 583 9.17 -18.13 42.23
C ALA A 583 9.09 -18.93 43.55
N LEU A 584 8.31 -18.47 44.53
CA LEU A 584 8.14 -19.12 45.83
C LEU A 584 7.11 -20.25 45.81
N ARG A 585 6.35 -20.40 44.71
CA ARG A 585 5.36 -21.45 44.52
C ARG A 585 5.83 -22.45 43.46
N SER A 586 5.47 -23.72 43.65
CA SER A 586 5.78 -24.76 42.68
C SER A 586 4.95 -24.61 41.40
N GLY A 587 5.59 -24.72 40.24
CA GLY A 587 4.93 -24.66 38.93
C GLY A 587 4.74 -23.23 38.41
N ASN A 588 4.45 -23.09 37.12
CA ASN A 588 4.26 -21.80 36.46
C ASN A 588 2.98 -21.12 36.97
N GLN A 589 3.12 -19.98 37.65
CA GLN A 589 1.99 -19.17 38.11
C GLN A 589 1.72 -18.04 37.10
N ALA A 590 0.44 -17.76 36.85
CA ALA A 590 -0.01 -16.64 36.03
C ALA A 590 0.09 -15.31 36.80
N PHE A 591 0.33 -14.22 36.08
CA PHE A 591 0.23 -12.88 36.64
C PHE A 591 -1.23 -12.44 36.80
N ALA A 592 -1.49 -11.54 37.76
CA ALA A 592 -2.75 -10.83 37.91
C ALA A 592 -2.57 -9.36 37.57
N PHE A 593 -3.32 -8.86 36.57
CA PHE A 593 -3.29 -7.43 36.21
C PHE A 593 -4.06 -6.58 37.21
N ILE A 594 -3.37 -5.63 37.84
CA ILE A 594 -3.93 -4.74 38.89
C ILE A 594 -4.10 -3.28 38.42
N GLY A 595 -3.95 -3.01 37.12
CA GLY A 595 -4.07 -1.66 36.58
C GLY A 595 -2.87 -0.77 36.97
N ARG A 596 -3.15 0.36 37.62
CA ARG A 596 -2.13 1.32 38.09
C ARG A 596 -1.89 1.27 39.60
N GLY A 597 -2.48 0.32 40.32
CA GLY A 597 -2.30 0.17 41.78
C GLY A 597 -0.89 -0.28 42.15
N GLU A 598 -0.49 -0.03 43.39
CA GLU A 598 0.79 -0.49 43.95
C GLU A 598 0.80 -2.01 44.15
N PHE A 599 1.98 -2.62 44.10
CA PHE A 599 2.14 -4.04 44.39
C PHE A 599 1.78 -4.34 45.85
N THR A 600 1.03 -5.43 46.04
CA THR A 600 0.61 -5.94 47.35
C THR A 600 0.93 -7.42 47.55
N ALA A 601 1.34 -8.12 46.49
CA ALA A 601 1.66 -9.54 46.50
C ALA A 601 2.47 -9.92 45.24
N ALA A 602 3.23 -11.02 45.35
CA ALA A 602 3.88 -11.66 44.21
C ALA A 602 2.86 -12.09 43.15
N GLY A 603 3.28 -12.06 41.90
CA GLY A 603 2.48 -12.45 40.75
C GLY A 603 1.52 -11.37 40.29
N GLN A 604 1.89 -10.09 40.48
CA GLN A 604 1.11 -8.96 40.01
C GLN A 604 1.81 -8.28 38.84
N VAL A 605 1.03 -7.81 37.88
CA VAL A 605 1.47 -6.95 36.78
C VAL A 605 0.67 -5.65 36.81
N ARG A 606 1.37 -4.53 36.67
CA ARG A 606 0.77 -3.19 36.64
C ARG A 606 1.39 -2.38 35.51
N TYR A 607 0.87 -1.19 35.27
CA TYR A 607 1.53 -0.20 34.41
C TYR A 607 1.51 1.20 35.01
N GLU A 608 2.48 2.02 34.61
CA GLU A 608 2.51 3.46 34.83
C GLU A 608 2.68 4.20 33.50
N VAL A 609 2.39 5.51 33.49
CA VAL A 609 2.60 6.37 32.31
C VAL A 609 3.64 7.41 32.65
N VAL A 610 4.70 7.49 31.85
CA VAL A 610 5.80 8.42 32.01
C VAL A 610 5.99 9.19 30.70
N GLY A 611 5.56 10.45 30.67
CA GLY A 611 5.57 11.26 29.46
C GLY A 611 4.61 10.70 28.40
N THR A 612 5.16 10.25 27.27
CA THR A 612 4.42 9.64 26.16
C THR A 612 4.51 8.12 26.12
N GLU A 613 5.12 7.49 27.13
CA GLU A 613 5.32 6.04 27.19
C GLU A 613 4.53 5.42 28.34
N ALA A 614 4.13 4.16 28.17
CA ALA A 614 3.72 3.31 29.27
C ALA A 614 4.89 2.41 29.67
N ARG A 615 5.03 2.15 30.97
CA ARG A 615 5.93 1.14 31.52
C ARG A 615 5.09 0.06 32.17
N VAL A 616 5.24 -1.18 31.73
CA VAL A 616 4.63 -2.36 32.34
C VAL A 616 5.63 -2.89 33.37
N LEU A 617 5.19 -3.07 34.61
CA LEU A 617 6.02 -3.54 35.71
C LEU A 617 5.52 -4.90 36.19
N LEU A 618 6.45 -5.83 36.39
CA LEU A 618 6.22 -7.20 36.82
C LEU A 618 6.77 -7.40 38.24
N ASN A 619 5.98 -7.98 39.14
CA ASN A 619 6.45 -8.38 40.48
C ASN A 619 6.26 -9.89 40.71
N THR A 620 7.32 -10.55 41.16
CA THR A 620 7.45 -12.00 41.31
C THR A 620 7.75 -12.46 42.74
N ASP A 621 8.12 -11.57 43.66
CA ASP A 621 8.55 -11.95 45.02
C ASP A 621 7.85 -11.20 46.19
N ALA A 622 6.80 -10.42 45.88
CA ALA A 622 5.90 -9.78 46.84
C ALA A 622 6.47 -8.56 47.59
N ASP A 623 7.59 -8.00 47.16
CA ASP A 623 8.01 -6.67 47.59
C ASP A 623 7.29 -5.55 46.81
N GLN A 624 7.79 -4.31 46.92
CA GLN A 624 7.24 -3.16 46.17
C GLN A 624 8.07 -2.80 44.94
N ASP A 625 9.21 -3.46 44.75
CA ASP A 625 10.07 -3.23 43.61
C ASP A 625 9.57 -4.07 42.41
N ALA A 626 10.07 -3.78 41.22
CA ALA A 626 9.70 -4.50 40.01
C ALA A 626 10.87 -5.38 39.55
N GLU A 627 10.61 -6.64 39.28
CA GLU A 627 11.58 -7.61 38.77
C GLU A 627 11.63 -7.65 37.24
N GLY A 628 10.75 -6.88 36.59
CA GLY A 628 10.80 -6.67 35.15
C GLY A 628 10.06 -5.40 34.73
N ILE A 629 10.63 -4.68 33.76
CA ILE A 629 10.05 -3.50 33.14
C ILE A 629 10.04 -3.66 31.62
N ILE A 630 8.90 -3.39 30.99
CA ILE A 630 8.73 -3.31 29.53
C ILE A 630 8.26 -1.91 29.17
N ARG A 631 8.84 -1.30 28.13
CA ARG A 631 8.43 0.03 27.65
C ARG A 631 7.56 -0.08 26.41
N LEU A 632 6.48 0.70 26.38
CA LEU A 632 5.59 0.84 25.22
C LEU A 632 5.55 2.31 24.80
N ALA A 633 5.92 2.60 23.56
CA ALA A 633 5.86 3.96 23.02
C ALA A 633 4.41 4.36 22.69
N GLY A 634 4.05 5.62 22.93
CA GLY A 634 2.76 6.19 22.53
C GLY A 634 1.54 5.76 23.36
N ILE A 635 1.69 4.79 24.26
CA ILE A 635 0.58 4.24 25.04
C ILE A 635 0.26 5.08 26.28
N ARG A 636 -1.04 5.34 26.48
CA ARG A 636 -1.56 6.08 27.64
C ARG A 636 -2.48 5.27 28.55
N SER A 637 -2.91 4.08 28.13
CA SER A 637 -3.76 3.19 28.93
C SER A 637 -3.63 1.74 28.50
N LEU A 638 -3.66 0.83 29.47
CA LEU A 638 -3.74 -0.62 29.27
C LEU A 638 -4.89 -1.21 30.11
N LYS A 639 -5.48 -2.30 29.62
CA LYS A 639 -6.54 -3.10 30.26
C LYS A 639 -6.11 -4.58 30.30
N ALA A 640 -6.81 -5.39 31.09
CA ALA A 640 -6.50 -6.82 31.24
C ALA A 640 -6.52 -7.60 29.90
N GLY A 641 -7.35 -7.16 28.94
CA GLY A 641 -7.43 -7.79 27.61
C GLY A 641 -6.25 -7.51 26.69
N ASP A 642 -5.29 -6.67 27.09
CA ASP A 642 -4.07 -6.38 26.32
C ASP A 642 -2.93 -7.36 26.69
N PHE A 643 -3.20 -8.33 27.56
CA PHE A 643 -2.23 -9.28 28.08
C PHE A 643 -2.66 -10.74 27.89
N LEU A 644 -1.69 -11.62 27.66
CA LEU A 644 -1.81 -13.06 27.87
C LEU A 644 -1.03 -13.41 29.14
N LEU A 645 -1.74 -13.84 30.20
CA LEU A 645 -1.19 -14.01 31.56
C LEU A 645 -1.15 -15.47 32.04
#